data_AF-A0A1M7V0I2-F1
#
_entry.id   AF-A0A1M7V0I2-F1
#
_cell.length_a   1.000
_cell.length_b   1.000
_cell.length_c   1.000
_cell.angle_alpha   90.00
_cell.angle_beta   90.00
_cell.angle_gamma   90.00
#
_symmetry.space_group_name_H-M   'P 1'
#
loop_
_entity.id
_entity.type
_entity.pdbx_description
1 polymer ?
#
loop_
_entity_poly.entity_id
_entity_poly.type
_entity_poly.pdbx_seq_one_letter_code
_entity_poly.pdbx_strand_id
1 'polypeptide(L)'
;MISIHVSAMSSRQDVRAISARISDVPGVQTLEADLAARTVQVTGPADPAAVAAAVGAAGYAVDRCVDGSPLPGARTGGDPVDTFATDTTGLPQATRTQVLELAEDETLHLRLGPVAKRIAGATVRMLAYNGSVPGPTLKVRQGSEIVVQVTNEADIDTTVHWHGLRLENRYDGVPHETQAPIPVGESFTYRIQFPDPGLYWYHPHIREDYTQEMGLYGNILVEPAEPDYWPPAHRDVVLTLDDVLVEGDEIAPFSRTETTFAAMGRYGNVLLVAGETDLALTARTGEVVRLWLTNTANSRVFDVRLPGARMKLVGGDSGRVEHEEFVDDVVLAPSERAVVDVLFDRPGELGLEHRTPDRIYPLASVTVTDGVAEPSLRESFEVLRSAPELTAERRQLEAWLAAPPDKVLAAVAEMDDPAATQATEPTVYACPMHPEVVSDQPGRCPKCGMKLMSASAGGRTGTQSVRGIGQMVGHVVGRALGRPIPHSPGHGTSPADAQSGHVGHHGHTAPHDAGTADGIEWEDDMVEINRQTTPATMRWKLLDRTAGRDEPPVDWRFTAGERVKIRLVNEMDSDHPMHHPFHLHGAGRFLVLARDGVPEPNLVWKDTVLIRRGETVDILFDVTNPGVWMAHCHIAEHMHAGMMFSFTVARGATP
;
A
#
# COMPACT_ATOMS: atom_id res chain seq x y z
N MET A 1 -20.15 27.53 -37.68
CA MET A 1 -19.83 28.17 -36.38
C MET A 1 -18.81 27.27 -35.73
N ILE A 2 -17.64 27.80 -35.44
CA ILE A 2 -16.50 27.06 -34.89
C ILE A 2 -16.37 27.45 -33.43
N SER A 3 -16.43 26.47 -32.53
CA SER A 3 -16.22 26.69 -31.10
C SER A 3 -14.88 26.12 -30.67
N ILE A 4 -14.04 26.94 -30.03
CA ILE A 4 -12.69 26.59 -29.61
C ILE A 4 -12.56 26.72 -28.10
N HIS A 5 -12.14 25.66 -27.42
CA HIS A 5 -11.78 25.72 -26.01
C HIS A 5 -10.27 25.93 -25.85
N VAL A 6 -9.88 26.84 -24.96
CA VAL A 6 -8.49 27.23 -24.70
C VAL A 6 -8.25 27.26 -23.19
N SER A 7 -7.82 26.14 -22.61
CA SER A 7 -7.71 25.94 -21.15
C SER A 7 -6.81 26.96 -20.44
N ALA A 8 -5.79 27.47 -21.13
CA ALA A 8 -4.85 28.45 -20.59
C ALA A 8 -5.32 29.91 -20.73
N MET A 9 -6.48 30.18 -21.34
CA MET A 9 -7.05 31.52 -21.44
C MET A 9 -7.62 31.95 -20.07
N SER A 10 -6.85 32.76 -19.33
CA SER A 10 -7.14 33.09 -17.92
C SER A 10 -7.29 34.60 -17.65
N SER A 11 -6.90 35.43 -18.62
CA SER A 11 -6.96 36.89 -18.52
C SER A 11 -7.59 37.56 -19.75
N ARG A 12 -8.00 38.82 -19.60
CA ARG A 12 -8.44 39.66 -20.74
C ARG A 12 -7.32 39.96 -21.74
N GLN A 13 -6.05 39.83 -21.32
CA GLN A 13 -4.90 39.99 -22.21
C GLN A 13 -4.79 38.78 -23.15
N ASP A 14 -5.03 37.57 -22.64
CA ASP A 14 -5.02 36.32 -23.41
C ASP A 14 -6.13 36.34 -24.46
N VAL A 15 -7.34 36.76 -24.07
CA VAL A 15 -8.48 36.94 -24.98
C VAL A 15 -8.11 37.85 -26.15
N ARG A 16 -7.42 38.98 -25.88
CA ARG A 16 -7.00 39.91 -26.94
C ARG A 16 -5.94 39.30 -27.85
N ALA A 17 -4.97 38.59 -27.30
CA ALA A 17 -3.91 37.94 -28.07
C ALA A 17 -4.46 36.85 -29.00
N ILE A 18 -5.33 35.99 -28.48
CA ILE A 18 -5.99 34.91 -29.22
C ILE A 18 -6.94 35.49 -30.30
N SER A 19 -7.79 36.44 -29.91
CA SER A 19 -8.78 37.04 -30.83
C SER A 19 -8.11 37.80 -31.98
N ALA A 20 -6.97 38.46 -31.73
CA ALA A 20 -6.21 39.16 -32.77
C ALA A 20 -5.71 38.19 -33.84
N ARG A 21 -5.15 37.03 -33.43
CA ARG A 21 -4.67 36.02 -34.39
C ARG A 21 -5.79 35.35 -35.18
N ILE A 22 -6.91 35.06 -34.53
CA ILE A 22 -8.05 34.47 -35.23
C ILE A 22 -8.68 35.46 -36.22
N SER A 23 -8.72 36.75 -35.88
CA SER A 23 -9.32 37.77 -36.77
C SER A 23 -8.57 37.92 -38.09
N ASP A 24 -7.30 37.51 -38.14
CA ASP A 24 -6.48 37.50 -39.36
C ASP A 24 -6.72 36.26 -40.25
N VAL A 25 -7.52 35.29 -39.80
CA VAL A 25 -7.80 34.05 -40.54
C VAL A 25 -8.83 34.31 -41.65
N PRO A 26 -8.50 34.02 -42.93
CA PRO A 26 -9.44 34.21 -44.04
C PRO A 26 -10.75 33.45 -43.84
N GLY A 27 -11.87 34.14 -44.03
CA GLY A 27 -13.21 33.57 -43.88
C GLY A 27 -13.84 33.76 -42.49
N VAL A 28 -13.14 34.36 -41.53
CA VAL A 28 -13.73 34.78 -40.25
C VAL A 28 -14.62 36.01 -40.47
N GLN A 29 -15.87 35.94 -40.01
CA GLN A 29 -16.86 37.01 -40.12
C GLN A 29 -17.16 37.66 -38.77
N THR A 30 -17.41 36.85 -37.73
CA THR A 30 -17.53 37.34 -36.35
C THR A 30 -16.76 36.44 -35.39
N LEU A 31 -16.32 37.03 -34.28
CA LEU A 31 -15.61 36.34 -33.21
C LEU A 31 -16.13 36.83 -31.86
N GLU A 32 -16.47 35.90 -30.97
CA GLU A 32 -16.85 36.15 -29.59
C GLU A 32 -16.03 35.27 -28.65
N ALA A 33 -15.44 35.86 -27.60
CA ALA A 33 -14.65 35.13 -26.62
C ALA A 33 -15.27 35.24 -25.23
N ASP A 34 -15.45 34.10 -24.57
CA ASP A 34 -15.92 33.97 -23.19
C ASP A 34 -14.76 33.52 -22.31
N LEU A 35 -14.30 34.42 -21.44
CA LEU A 35 -13.20 34.15 -20.52
C LEU A 35 -13.60 33.19 -19.38
N ALA A 36 -14.85 33.21 -18.94
CA ALA A 36 -15.32 32.34 -17.87
C ALA A 36 -15.46 30.90 -18.36
N ALA A 37 -15.99 30.72 -19.58
CA ALA A 37 -16.09 29.42 -20.22
C ALA A 37 -14.80 28.97 -20.92
N ARG A 38 -13.79 29.84 -21.01
CA ARG A 38 -12.53 29.63 -21.74
C ARG A 38 -12.75 29.22 -23.20
N THR A 39 -13.76 29.80 -23.85
CA THR A 39 -14.13 29.47 -25.23
C THR A 39 -14.05 30.67 -26.17
N VAL A 40 -13.71 30.43 -27.44
CA VAL A 40 -13.81 31.38 -28.54
C VAL A 40 -14.75 30.82 -29.61
N GLN A 41 -15.79 31.56 -29.94
CA GLN A 41 -16.76 31.26 -30.99
C GLN A 41 -16.47 32.08 -32.22
N VAL A 42 -16.43 31.43 -33.38
CA VAL A 42 -16.09 32.05 -34.67
C VAL A 42 -17.19 31.72 -35.68
N THR A 43 -17.67 32.73 -36.41
CA THR A 43 -18.62 32.56 -37.52
C THR A 43 -17.99 32.95 -38.84
N GLY A 44 -18.53 32.42 -39.94
CA GLY A 44 -18.02 32.61 -41.31
C GLY A 44 -17.44 31.33 -41.93
N PRO A 45 -17.08 31.35 -43.23
CA PRO A 45 -16.53 30.19 -43.95
C PRO A 45 -15.03 29.93 -43.65
N ALA A 46 -14.52 30.35 -42.49
CA ALA A 46 -13.14 30.10 -42.09
C ALA A 46 -12.87 28.60 -41.96
N ASP A 47 -11.67 28.17 -42.35
CA ASP A 47 -11.22 26.79 -42.13
C ASP A 47 -10.92 26.57 -40.62
N PRO A 48 -11.61 25.63 -39.93
CA PRO A 48 -11.38 25.36 -38.51
C PRO A 48 -9.94 25.01 -38.15
N ALA A 49 -9.20 24.37 -39.07
CA ALA A 49 -7.80 24.04 -38.85
C ALA A 49 -6.91 25.30 -38.88
N ALA A 50 -7.21 26.25 -39.76
CA ALA A 50 -6.53 27.55 -39.81
C ALA A 50 -6.86 28.40 -38.58
N VAL A 51 -8.10 28.34 -38.08
CA VAL A 51 -8.50 29.02 -36.84
C VAL A 51 -7.78 28.41 -35.63
N ALA A 52 -7.69 27.08 -35.51
CA ALA A 52 -6.95 26.42 -34.43
C ALA A 52 -5.44 26.71 -34.50
N ALA A 53 -4.85 26.72 -35.69
CA ALA A 53 -3.45 27.08 -35.89
C ALA A 53 -3.14 28.53 -35.49
N ALA A 54 -4.08 29.46 -35.71
CA ALA A 54 -3.95 30.85 -35.27
C ALA A 54 -3.91 30.98 -33.73
N VAL A 55 -4.66 30.14 -33.01
CA VAL A 55 -4.60 30.05 -31.54
C VAL A 55 -3.25 29.49 -31.07
N GLY A 56 -2.76 28.45 -31.75
CA GLY A 56 -1.41 27.92 -31.53
C GLY A 56 -0.32 28.98 -31.74
N ALA A 57 -0.44 29.79 -32.80
CA ALA A 57 0.49 30.89 -33.09
C ALA A 57 0.39 32.06 -32.09
N ALA A 58 -0.69 32.14 -31.31
CA ALA A 58 -0.80 33.05 -30.16
C ALA A 58 -0.10 32.50 -28.89
N GLY A 59 0.42 31.28 -28.93
CA GLY A 59 1.08 30.61 -27.80
C GLY A 59 0.15 29.78 -26.92
N TYR A 60 -1.05 29.43 -27.39
CA TYR A 60 -2.06 28.71 -26.61
C TYR A 60 -2.45 27.39 -27.27
N ALA A 61 -2.63 26.34 -26.46
CA ALA A 61 -3.16 25.06 -26.92
C ALA A 61 -4.68 25.13 -27.14
N VAL A 62 -5.16 24.45 -28.17
CA VAL A 62 -6.60 24.27 -28.42
C VAL A 62 -6.99 22.89 -27.95
N ASP A 63 -7.86 22.81 -26.95
CA ASP A 63 -8.26 21.53 -26.36
C ASP A 63 -9.40 20.88 -27.16
N ARG A 64 -10.20 21.70 -27.87
CA ARG A 64 -11.32 21.25 -28.68
C ARG A 64 -11.68 22.29 -29.73
N CYS A 65 -11.93 21.87 -30.97
CA CYS A 65 -12.49 22.69 -32.05
C CYS A 65 -13.76 21.97 -32.56
N VAL A 66 -14.94 22.57 -32.46
CA VAL A 66 -16.22 21.92 -32.80
C VAL A 66 -16.82 22.55 -34.06
N ASP A 67 -16.79 21.83 -35.18
CA ASP A 67 -17.55 22.16 -36.40
C ASP A 67 -18.23 20.93 -37.06
N GLY A 68 -18.73 19.97 -36.28
CA GLY A 68 -19.87 19.13 -36.70
C GLY A 68 -19.73 18.26 -37.97
N SER A 69 -18.54 17.91 -38.45
CA SER A 69 -18.31 16.81 -39.40
C SER A 69 -16.98 16.08 -39.10
N PRO A 70 -16.93 14.74 -39.24
CA PRO A 70 -15.80 13.95 -38.75
C PRO A 70 -14.56 14.10 -39.65
N LEU A 71 -13.38 14.23 -39.04
CA LEU A 71 -12.09 14.16 -39.73
C LEU A 71 -11.89 12.75 -40.35
N PRO A 72 -11.36 12.64 -41.59
CA PRO A 72 -10.81 11.39 -42.07
C PRO A 72 -9.55 11.09 -41.26
N GLY A 73 -9.61 10.03 -40.46
CA GLY A 73 -8.61 9.74 -39.43
C GLY A 73 -9.20 9.57 -38.02
N ALA A 74 -10.49 9.20 -37.91
CA ALA A 74 -10.99 8.54 -36.71
C ALA A 74 -10.09 7.32 -36.43
N ARG A 75 -9.11 7.51 -35.54
CA ARG A 75 -8.35 6.41 -34.95
C ARG A 75 -9.32 5.66 -34.05
N THR A 76 -9.72 4.48 -34.49
CA THR A 76 -10.03 3.39 -33.57
C THR A 76 -8.72 3.02 -32.89
N GLY A 77 -8.55 3.45 -31.63
CA GLY A 77 -7.34 3.24 -30.84
C GLY A 77 -7.02 4.51 -30.06
N GLY A 78 -7.09 4.42 -28.72
CA GLY A 78 -6.70 5.51 -27.83
C GLY A 78 -5.30 6.01 -28.17
N ASP A 79 -5.06 7.31 -27.97
CA ASP A 79 -3.69 7.81 -27.99
C ASP A 79 -2.84 6.94 -27.03
N PRO A 80 -1.61 6.57 -27.41
CA PRO A 80 -0.77 5.78 -26.53
C PRO A 80 -0.61 6.54 -25.22
N VAL A 81 -1.01 5.93 -24.11
CA VAL A 81 -0.74 6.45 -22.77
C VAL A 81 0.76 6.67 -22.68
N ASP A 82 1.18 7.90 -22.35
CA ASP A 82 2.58 8.22 -22.16
C ASP A 82 3.07 7.46 -20.92
N THR A 83 3.86 6.41 -21.16
CA THR A 83 4.23 5.43 -20.15
C THR A 83 5.74 5.46 -19.88
N PHE A 84 6.12 5.04 -18.68
CA PHE A 84 7.54 4.80 -18.40
C PHE A 84 8.07 3.70 -19.31
N ALA A 85 9.37 3.79 -19.63
CA ALA A 85 10.00 2.81 -20.50
C ALA A 85 9.97 1.43 -19.83
N THR A 86 9.74 0.38 -20.61
CA THR A 86 9.86 -1.03 -20.19
C THR A 86 11.07 -1.73 -20.85
N ASP A 87 11.68 -1.10 -21.86
CA ASP A 87 12.81 -1.66 -22.60
C ASP A 87 14.02 -1.95 -21.70
N THR A 88 14.62 -3.12 -21.93
CA THR A 88 15.78 -3.62 -21.19
C THR A 88 17.08 -3.51 -21.98
N THR A 89 17.01 -3.05 -23.24
CA THR A 89 18.16 -3.01 -24.13
C THR A 89 19.26 -2.09 -23.59
N GLY A 90 20.47 -2.66 -23.41
CA GLY A 90 21.63 -1.92 -22.94
C GLY A 90 21.64 -1.63 -21.43
N LEU A 91 20.64 -2.07 -20.67
CA LEU A 91 20.64 -1.93 -19.22
C LEU A 91 21.64 -2.89 -18.56
N PRO A 92 22.34 -2.47 -17.49
CA PRO A 92 23.13 -3.40 -16.69
C PRO A 92 22.22 -4.43 -16.02
N GLN A 93 22.73 -5.65 -15.86
CA GLN A 93 22.01 -6.69 -15.13
C GLN A 93 21.98 -6.34 -13.64
N ALA A 94 20.83 -6.53 -13.01
CA ALA A 94 20.66 -6.35 -11.58
C ALA A 94 21.59 -7.30 -10.82
N THR A 95 22.25 -6.76 -9.81
CA THR A 95 23.14 -7.48 -8.91
C THR A 95 22.40 -7.89 -7.64
N ARG A 96 22.99 -8.82 -6.89
CA ARG A 96 22.45 -9.23 -5.59
C ARG A 96 22.64 -8.12 -4.56
N THR A 97 21.61 -7.90 -3.75
CA THR A 97 21.66 -7.03 -2.57
C THR A 97 22.82 -7.40 -1.65
N GLN A 98 23.54 -6.38 -1.18
CA GLN A 98 24.65 -6.52 -0.24
C GLN A 98 24.28 -5.92 1.11
N VAL A 99 24.88 -6.45 2.18
CA VAL A 99 24.89 -5.81 3.49
C VAL A 99 26.15 -4.95 3.57
N LEU A 100 25.98 -3.64 3.72
CA LEU A 100 27.06 -2.67 3.86
C LEU A 100 27.20 -2.30 5.33
N GLU A 101 28.28 -2.75 5.98
CA GLU A 101 28.62 -2.29 7.32
C GLU A 101 29.27 -0.91 7.22
N LEU A 102 28.63 0.10 7.82
CA LEU A 102 29.06 1.49 7.74
C LEU A 102 29.50 2.00 9.11
N ALA A 103 30.66 2.66 9.15
CA ALA A 103 31.21 3.29 10.34
C ALA A 103 30.62 4.69 10.56
N GLU A 104 30.83 5.24 11.76
CA GLU A 104 30.52 6.63 12.08
C GLU A 104 31.23 7.59 11.11
N ASP A 105 30.51 8.61 10.64
CA ASP A 105 30.92 9.60 9.65
C ASP A 105 31.31 9.03 8.27
N GLU A 106 31.10 7.74 8.02
CA GLU A 106 31.38 7.14 6.72
C GLU A 106 30.48 7.73 5.63
N THR A 107 31.05 7.96 4.45
CA THR A 107 30.31 8.46 3.28
C THR A 107 29.92 7.31 2.37
N LEU A 108 28.62 7.04 2.27
CA LEU A 108 28.03 6.13 1.31
C LEU A 108 27.65 6.89 0.03
N HIS A 109 28.01 6.35 -1.13
CA HIS A 109 27.46 6.78 -2.41
C HIS A 109 26.32 5.85 -2.82
N LEU A 110 25.12 6.42 -3.01
CA LEU A 110 23.92 5.69 -3.35
C LEU A 110 23.40 6.18 -4.72
N ARG A 111 23.57 5.37 -5.75
CA ARG A 111 23.22 5.72 -7.13
C ARG A 111 21.93 5.02 -7.54
N LEU A 112 20.93 5.80 -7.95
CA LEU A 112 19.67 5.29 -8.48
C LEU A 112 19.81 5.13 -9.98
N GLY A 113 19.34 4.03 -10.55
CA GLY A 113 19.32 3.90 -12.00
C GLY A 113 18.62 2.64 -12.48
N PRO A 114 18.33 2.56 -13.79
CA PRO A 114 17.64 1.40 -14.34
C PRO A 114 18.56 0.19 -14.48
N VAL A 115 18.00 -0.99 -14.25
CA VAL A 115 18.63 -2.30 -14.41
C VAL A 115 17.70 -3.26 -15.15
N ALA A 116 18.27 -4.28 -15.79
CA ALA A 116 17.51 -5.44 -16.26
C ALA A 116 17.56 -6.52 -15.17
N LYS A 117 16.41 -7.02 -14.72
CA LYS A 117 16.30 -8.07 -13.70
C LYS A 117 15.46 -9.22 -14.23
N ARG A 118 15.84 -10.45 -13.86
CA ARG A 118 15.03 -11.63 -14.16
C ARG A 118 13.95 -11.79 -13.09
N ILE A 119 12.68 -11.73 -13.47
CA ILE A 119 11.51 -11.90 -12.60
C ILE A 119 10.55 -12.89 -13.28
N ALA A 120 10.14 -13.94 -12.57
CA ALA A 120 9.20 -14.96 -13.05
C ALA A 120 9.57 -15.56 -14.43
N GLY A 121 10.86 -15.63 -14.73
CA GLY A 121 11.39 -16.18 -15.99
C GLY A 121 11.59 -15.17 -17.12
N ALA A 122 10.99 -13.98 -17.03
CA ALA A 122 11.18 -12.87 -17.97
C ALA A 122 12.30 -11.93 -17.51
N THR A 123 12.93 -11.22 -18.46
CA THR A 123 13.88 -10.14 -18.15
C THR A 123 13.14 -8.82 -18.27
N VAL A 124 12.92 -8.16 -17.14
CA VAL A 124 12.16 -6.91 -17.04
C VAL A 124 13.08 -5.76 -16.67
N ARG A 125 12.66 -4.53 -16.99
CA ARG A 125 13.31 -3.31 -16.51
C ARG A 125 12.85 -3.04 -15.07
N MET A 126 13.80 -2.72 -14.21
CA MET A 126 13.59 -2.28 -12.82
C MET A 126 14.43 -1.02 -12.55
N LEU A 127 14.17 -0.34 -11.45
CA LEU A 127 15.01 0.71 -10.88
C LEU A 127 15.72 0.17 -9.63
N ALA A 128 16.98 0.55 -9.46
CA ALA A 128 17.84 -0.02 -8.41
C ALA A 128 18.64 1.05 -7.69
N TYR A 129 18.88 0.83 -6.39
CA TYR A 129 19.93 1.50 -5.65
C TYR A 129 21.23 0.69 -5.76
N ASN A 130 22.32 1.32 -6.21
CA ASN A 130 23.62 0.68 -6.42
C ASN A 130 23.56 -0.59 -7.30
N GLY A 131 22.60 -0.64 -8.22
CA GLY A 131 22.44 -1.74 -9.17
C GLY A 131 21.82 -3.02 -8.59
N SER A 132 21.28 -3.01 -7.37
CA SER A 132 20.53 -4.14 -6.81
C SER A 132 19.05 -3.78 -6.54
N VAL A 133 18.18 -4.79 -6.67
CA VAL A 133 16.78 -4.74 -6.25
C VAL A 133 16.53 -5.96 -5.36
N PRO A 134 16.33 -5.77 -4.04
CA PRO A 134 16.31 -4.50 -3.30
C PRO A 134 17.66 -3.78 -3.30
N GLY A 135 17.66 -2.50 -2.94
CA GLY A 135 18.87 -1.72 -2.65
C GLY A 135 19.71 -2.32 -1.50
N PRO A 136 20.97 -1.86 -1.33
CA PRO A 136 21.85 -2.37 -0.28
C PRO A 136 21.22 -2.24 1.11
N THR A 137 21.39 -3.26 1.95
CA THR A 137 21.06 -3.18 3.37
C THR A 137 22.15 -2.41 4.09
N LEU A 138 21.80 -1.28 4.71
CA LEU A 138 22.75 -0.46 5.45
C LEU A 138 22.81 -0.97 6.89
N LYS A 139 23.97 -1.45 7.34
CA LYS A 139 24.16 -1.96 8.70
C LYS A 139 25.02 -0.97 9.47
N VAL A 140 24.44 -0.39 10.52
CA VAL A 140 25.02 0.71 11.31
C VAL A 140 24.89 0.43 12.79
N ARG A 141 25.61 1.17 13.63
CA ARG A 141 25.49 1.07 15.09
C ARG A 141 24.53 2.13 15.63
N GLN A 142 23.74 1.77 16.63
CA GLN A 142 22.93 2.74 17.35
C GLN A 142 23.80 3.87 17.88
N GLY A 143 23.35 5.10 17.67
CA GLY A 143 24.03 6.34 18.05
C GLY A 143 25.01 6.87 17.01
N SER A 144 25.26 6.17 15.90
CA SER A 144 26.13 6.68 14.84
C SER A 144 25.40 7.67 13.93
N GLU A 145 26.19 8.44 13.18
CA GLU A 145 25.75 9.23 12.03
C GLU A 145 26.53 8.76 10.78
N ILE A 146 25.89 8.73 9.61
CA ILE A 146 26.55 8.53 8.32
C ILE A 146 26.23 9.67 7.36
N VAL A 147 27.06 9.84 6.34
CA VAL A 147 26.79 10.74 5.22
C VAL A 147 26.37 9.91 4.01
N VAL A 148 25.24 10.25 3.38
CA VAL A 148 24.80 9.56 2.15
C VAL A 148 24.73 10.55 1.01
N GLN A 149 25.57 10.37 -0.01
CA GLN A 149 25.47 11.11 -1.26
C GLN A 149 24.62 10.30 -2.24
N VAL A 150 23.41 10.79 -2.48
CA VAL A 150 22.47 10.20 -3.43
C VAL A 150 22.65 10.85 -4.80
N THR A 151 22.81 10.04 -5.85
CA THR A 151 22.85 10.50 -7.24
C THR A 151 21.68 9.89 -8.01
N ASN A 152 20.86 10.74 -8.63
CA ASN A 152 19.70 10.31 -9.39
C ASN A 152 20.06 10.07 -10.87
N GLU A 153 20.17 8.81 -11.27
CA GLU A 153 20.34 8.39 -12.68
C GLU A 153 19.11 7.59 -13.17
N ALA A 154 17.98 7.71 -12.46
CA ALA A 154 16.70 7.17 -12.88
C ALA A 154 16.06 8.05 -13.98
N ASP A 155 14.79 7.79 -14.30
CA ASP A 155 14.04 8.47 -15.36
C ASP A 155 13.00 9.47 -14.86
N ILE A 156 13.03 9.79 -13.56
CA ILE A 156 12.19 10.81 -12.92
C ILE A 156 12.96 11.49 -11.77
N ASP A 157 12.63 12.75 -11.50
CA ASP A 157 13.03 13.44 -10.28
C ASP A 157 12.59 12.65 -9.05
N THR A 158 13.39 12.67 -7.98
CA THR A 158 13.15 11.79 -6.83
C THR A 158 13.63 12.40 -5.52
N THR A 159 13.32 11.75 -4.41
CA THR A 159 13.88 12.01 -3.08
C THR A 159 14.21 10.66 -2.44
N VAL A 160 14.80 10.68 -1.25
CA VAL A 160 14.92 9.48 -0.41
C VAL A 160 14.35 9.83 0.95
N HIS A 161 13.25 9.16 1.30
CA HIS A 161 12.68 9.12 2.64
C HIS A 161 13.35 8.00 3.44
N TRP A 162 13.64 8.27 4.70
CA TRP A 162 14.32 7.35 5.61
C TRP A 162 13.34 6.83 6.64
N HIS A 163 12.53 5.89 6.17
CA HIS A 163 11.33 5.43 6.82
C HIS A 163 11.58 4.92 8.24
N GLY A 164 10.87 5.54 9.19
CA GLY A 164 10.92 5.25 10.62
C GLY A 164 12.10 5.86 11.38
N LEU A 165 13.07 6.48 10.71
CA LEU A 165 14.19 7.15 11.39
C LEU A 165 13.78 8.50 11.97
N ARG A 166 14.17 8.74 13.22
CA ARG A 166 14.06 10.03 13.89
C ARG A 166 15.28 10.90 13.60
N LEU A 167 15.33 11.44 12.39
CA LEU A 167 16.46 12.23 11.86
C LEU A 167 16.19 13.75 11.84
N GLU A 168 17.15 14.55 11.36
CA GLU A 168 16.94 15.99 11.15
C GLU A 168 15.90 16.25 10.03
N ASN A 169 14.86 17.02 10.32
CA ASN A 169 13.73 17.25 9.42
C ASN A 169 14.08 17.56 7.95
N ARG A 170 15.13 18.35 7.67
CA ARG A 170 15.57 18.67 6.29
C ARG A 170 16.00 17.46 5.45
N TYR A 171 16.27 16.32 6.08
CA TYR A 171 16.71 15.08 5.45
C TYR A 171 15.59 14.04 5.32
N ASP A 172 14.35 14.39 5.68
CA ASP A 172 13.19 13.49 5.66
C ASP A 172 12.74 13.09 4.25
N GLY A 173 13.12 13.85 3.22
CA GLY A 173 12.84 13.48 1.84
C GLY A 173 11.43 13.80 1.33
N VAL A 174 10.64 14.62 2.03
CA VAL A 174 9.33 15.09 1.54
C VAL A 174 9.53 16.20 0.50
N PRO A 175 9.06 16.01 -0.75
CA PRO A 175 9.31 16.95 -1.83
C PRO A 175 8.62 18.30 -1.57
N HIS A 176 9.37 19.38 -1.79
CA HIS A 176 8.92 20.77 -1.65
C HIS A 176 8.58 21.23 -0.21
N GLU A 177 8.60 20.34 0.77
CA GLU A 177 8.44 20.69 2.19
C GLU A 177 9.77 20.68 2.93
N THR A 178 10.38 19.50 3.06
CA THR A 178 11.65 19.35 3.79
C THR A 178 12.84 19.45 2.85
N GLN A 179 12.66 19.07 1.58
CA GLN A 179 13.72 18.97 0.58
C GLN A 179 13.17 19.26 -0.83
N ALA A 180 13.98 19.92 -1.68
CA ALA A 180 13.70 19.99 -3.11
C ALA A 180 14.00 18.63 -3.78
N PRO A 181 13.17 18.17 -4.75
CA PRO A 181 13.45 16.97 -5.52
C PRO A 181 14.87 16.97 -6.10
N ILE A 182 15.51 15.81 -6.13
CA ILE A 182 16.81 15.58 -6.78
C ILE A 182 16.54 15.38 -8.28
N PRO A 183 16.89 16.34 -9.15
CA PRO A 183 16.65 16.19 -10.57
C PRO A 183 17.43 15.02 -11.17
N VAL A 184 16.95 14.49 -12.30
CA VAL A 184 17.72 13.49 -13.06
C VAL A 184 19.09 14.06 -13.45
N GLY A 185 20.15 13.31 -13.14
CA GLY A 185 21.55 13.67 -13.35
C GLY A 185 22.20 14.41 -12.18
N GLU A 186 21.43 14.80 -11.17
CA GLU A 186 21.91 15.59 -10.03
C GLU A 186 22.14 14.73 -8.78
N SER A 187 22.67 15.35 -7.72
CA SER A 187 22.93 14.69 -6.44
C SER A 187 22.50 15.51 -5.24
N PHE A 188 22.23 14.84 -4.13
CA PHE A 188 21.95 15.45 -2.83
C PHE A 188 22.69 14.70 -1.72
N THR A 189 23.09 15.41 -0.68
CA THR A 189 23.84 14.83 0.45
C THR A 189 23.03 14.88 1.73
N TYR A 190 22.80 13.71 2.32
CA TYR A 190 22.11 13.50 3.58
C TYR A 190 23.12 13.28 4.72
N ARG A 191 22.74 13.70 5.94
CA ARG A 191 23.36 13.24 7.19
C ARG A 191 22.30 12.49 7.99
N ILE A 192 22.53 11.19 8.19
CA ILE A 192 21.52 10.29 8.75
C ILE A 192 21.99 9.81 10.12
N GLN A 193 21.17 10.06 11.13
CA GLN A 193 21.41 9.67 12.52
C GLN A 193 20.55 8.46 12.89
N PHE A 194 21.09 7.58 13.73
CA PHE A 194 20.44 6.34 14.14
C PHE A 194 20.25 6.28 15.67
N PRO A 195 19.34 7.06 16.26
CA PRO A 195 19.19 7.13 17.71
C PRO A 195 18.63 5.84 18.34
N ASP A 196 17.86 5.07 17.58
CA ASP A 196 17.12 3.89 18.05
C ASP A 196 17.58 2.63 17.31
N PRO A 197 17.67 1.47 17.99
CA PRO A 197 17.97 0.21 17.33
C PRO A 197 16.72 -0.36 16.66
N GLY A 198 16.91 -1.19 15.63
CA GLY A 198 15.79 -1.82 14.94
C GLY A 198 16.01 -1.99 13.44
N LEU A 199 14.92 -2.28 12.75
CA LEU A 199 14.86 -2.41 11.30
C LEU A 199 14.07 -1.25 10.71
N TYR A 200 14.77 -0.48 9.91
CA TYR A 200 14.24 0.66 9.16
C TYR A 200 14.47 0.40 7.67
N TRP A 201 14.02 1.32 6.83
CA TRP A 201 14.21 1.19 5.40
C TRP A 201 14.21 2.57 4.75
N TYR A 202 14.52 2.63 3.46
CA TYR A 202 14.54 3.87 2.71
C TYR A 202 13.90 3.64 1.34
N HIS A 203 13.14 4.62 0.88
CA HIS A 203 12.43 4.60 -0.39
C HIS A 203 12.14 6.03 -0.88
N PRO A 204 11.79 6.24 -2.17
CA PRO A 204 11.40 7.54 -2.68
C PRO A 204 10.08 8.06 -2.13
N HIS A 205 9.93 9.38 -2.16
CA HIS A 205 8.69 10.09 -1.85
C HIS A 205 8.15 10.91 -3.04
N ILE A 206 8.49 10.48 -4.27
CA ILE A 206 7.96 11.05 -5.53
C ILE A 206 7.53 9.88 -6.40
N ARG A 207 6.27 9.91 -6.86
CA ARG A 207 5.68 8.80 -7.64
C ARG A 207 6.04 7.44 -7.03
N GLU A 208 5.82 7.30 -5.72
CA GLU A 208 6.05 6.06 -4.97
C GLU A 208 5.34 4.87 -5.64
N ASP A 209 4.16 5.09 -6.21
CA ASP A 209 3.41 4.09 -7.00
C ASP A 209 4.30 3.42 -8.07
N TYR A 210 5.11 4.21 -8.76
CA TYR A 210 6.04 3.73 -9.79
C TYR A 210 7.42 3.40 -9.20
N THR A 211 8.04 4.33 -8.50
CA THR A 211 9.46 4.24 -8.15
C THR A 211 9.75 3.13 -7.14
N GLN A 212 8.86 2.91 -6.17
CA GLN A 212 8.98 1.84 -5.18
C GLN A 212 8.70 0.47 -5.79
N GLU A 213 7.57 0.29 -6.49
CA GLU A 213 7.24 -0.98 -7.17
C GLU A 213 8.35 -1.39 -8.15
N MET A 214 8.98 -0.42 -8.82
CA MET A 214 10.09 -0.70 -9.72
C MET A 214 11.40 -1.06 -9.01
N GLY A 215 11.48 -1.04 -7.68
CA GLY A 215 12.60 -1.59 -6.92
C GLY A 215 13.45 -0.58 -6.13
N LEU A 216 13.05 0.69 -6.07
CA LEU A 216 13.74 1.69 -5.23
C LEU A 216 13.29 1.57 -3.77
N TYR A 217 13.81 0.55 -3.10
CA TYR A 217 13.71 0.41 -1.65
C TYR A 217 14.91 -0.38 -1.11
N GLY A 218 15.29 -0.17 0.15
CA GLY A 218 16.33 -0.95 0.82
C GLY A 218 16.26 -0.85 2.34
N ASN A 219 16.78 -1.85 3.03
CA ASN A 219 16.71 -1.92 4.50
C ASN A 219 17.88 -1.20 5.18
N ILE A 220 17.66 -0.83 6.44
CA ILE A 220 18.64 -0.29 7.36
C ILE A 220 18.53 -1.10 8.66
N LEU A 221 19.60 -1.76 9.04
CA LEU A 221 19.71 -2.51 10.28
C LEU A 221 20.56 -1.72 11.27
N VAL A 222 19.94 -1.24 12.34
CA VAL A 222 20.63 -0.51 13.41
C VAL A 222 20.94 -1.47 14.55
N GLU A 223 22.21 -1.83 14.69
CA GLU A 223 22.70 -2.70 15.76
C GLU A 223 22.59 -1.99 17.13
N PRO A 224 21.96 -2.61 18.14
CA PRO A 224 21.79 -2.00 19.45
C PRO A 224 23.12 -1.80 20.17
N ALA A 225 23.20 -0.72 20.96
CA ALA A 225 24.34 -0.48 21.83
C ALA A 225 24.39 -1.45 23.03
N GLU A 226 23.23 -1.98 23.45
CA GLU A 226 23.10 -2.99 24.50
C GLU A 226 23.41 -4.40 23.92
N PRO A 227 24.45 -5.12 24.40
CA PRO A 227 24.85 -6.42 23.82
C PRO A 227 23.78 -7.50 23.89
N ASP A 228 23.01 -7.53 24.99
CA ASP A 228 21.97 -8.53 25.21
C ASP A 228 20.60 -8.05 24.73
N TYR A 229 20.51 -6.96 23.97
CA TYR A 229 19.22 -6.37 23.57
C TYR A 229 18.29 -7.37 22.90
N TRP A 230 18.84 -8.15 21.97
CA TRP A 230 18.15 -9.23 21.28
C TRP A 230 18.47 -10.60 21.88
N PRO A 231 17.57 -11.60 21.80
CA PRO A 231 17.91 -12.98 22.14
C PRO A 231 19.03 -13.53 21.23
N PRO A 232 19.77 -14.56 21.67
CA PRO A 232 20.81 -15.16 20.85
C PRO A 232 20.21 -15.89 19.65
N ALA A 233 20.78 -15.65 18.47
CA ALA A 233 20.52 -16.38 17.23
C ALA A 233 21.85 -16.77 16.58
N HIS A 234 21.87 -17.78 15.71
CA HIS A 234 23.10 -18.19 15.02
C HIS A 234 23.47 -17.22 13.90
N ARG A 235 22.47 -16.63 13.25
CA ARG A 235 22.63 -15.65 12.18
C ARG A 235 21.33 -14.91 11.89
N ASP A 236 21.50 -13.78 11.22
CA ASP A 236 20.43 -12.92 10.72
C ASP A 236 20.19 -13.15 9.22
N VAL A 237 18.93 -13.05 8.81
CA VAL A 237 18.50 -13.01 7.42
C VAL A 237 17.51 -11.86 7.26
N VAL A 238 17.84 -10.90 6.41
CA VAL A 238 17.00 -9.72 6.13
C VAL A 238 16.21 -9.97 4.85
N LEU A 239 14.89 -9.87 4.92
CA LEU A 239 13.96 -10.18 3.85
C LEU A 239 12.99 -9.01 3.66
N THR A 240 12.95 -8.47 2.45
CA THR A 240 11.82 -7.64 2.00
C THR A 240 10.73 -8.55 1.44
N LEU A 241 9.47 -8.17 1.64
CA LEU A 241 8.29 -8.81 1.07
C LEU A 241 7.64 -7.82 0.14
N ASP A 242 7.47 -8.20 -1.11
CA ASP A 242 6.99 -7.32 -2.16
C ASP A 242 6.21 -8.12 -3.20
N ASP A 243 5.51 -7.43 -4.08
CA ASP A 243 4.85 -8.00 -5.25
C ASP A 243 4.86 -7.05 -6.42
N VAL A 244 4.95 -7.61 -7.63
CA VAL A 244 4.94 -6.83 -8.87
C VAL A 244 3.89 -7.36 -9.83
N LEU A 245 3.23 -6.45 -10.54
CA LEU A 245 2.26 -6.81 -11.56
C LEU A 245 2.97 -7.04 -12.89
N VAL A 246 3.01 -8.29 -13.34
CA VAL A 246 3.65 -8.72 -14.59
C VAL A 246 2.58 -9.04 -15.63
N GLU A 247 2.71 -8.46 -16.82
CA GLU A 247 1.83 -8.68 -17.97
C GLU A 247 2.67 -9.08 -19.19
N GLY A 248 2.47 -10.31 -19.67
CA GLY A 248 3.39 -10.88 -20.67
C GLY A 248 4.77 -11.07 -20.08
N ASP A 249 5.79 -10.48 -20.71
CA ASP A 249 7.19 -10.54 -20.29
C ASP A 249 7.69 -9.19 -19.71
N GLU A 250 6.79 -8.29 -19.31
CA GLU A 250 7.10 -6.95 -18.80
C GLU A 250 6.37 -6.65 -17.48
N ILE A 251 6.90 -5.72 -16.68
CA ILE A 251 6.10 -5.08 -15.61
C ILE A 251 4.98 -4.30 -16.26
N ALA A 252 3.76 -4.44 -15.75
CA ALA A 252 2.60 -3.75 -16.27
C ALA A 252 2.86 -2.22 -16.28
N PRO A 253 2.51 -1.52 -17.36
CA PRO A 253 3.00 -0.18 -17.61
C PRO A 253 2.49 0.83 -16.58
N PHE A 254 3.32 1.84 -16.31
CA PHE A 254 2.99 3.00 -15.48
C PHE A 254 2.86 4.24 -16.34
N SER A 255 1.80 5.03 -16.12
CA SER A 255 1.67 6.35 -16.74
C SER A 255 2.68 7.33 -16.14
N ARG A 256 3.28 8.17 -16.99
CA ARG A 256 4.19 9.24 -16.58
C ARG A 256 3.50 10.40 -15.88
N THR A 257 2.23 10.62 -16.18
CA THR A 257 1.51 11.83 -15.77
C THR A 257 0.48 11.58 -14.68
N GLU A 258 0.08 10.33 -14.46
CA GLU A 258 -0.95 9.99 -13.48
C GLU A 258 -0.71 8.64 -12.80
N THR A 259 -1.20 8.52 -11.58
CA THR A 259 -1.30 7.25 -10.85
C THR A 259 -2.61 6.57 -11.23
N THR A 260 -2.55 5.24 -11.38
CA THR A 260 -3.68 4.36 -11.67
C THR A 260 -3.91 3.42 -10.48
N PHE A 261 -4.97 2.61 -10.46
CA PHE A 261 -5.30 1.74 -9.32
C PHE A 261 -5.60 2.52 -8.02
N ALA A 262 -6.05 3.77 -8.16
CA ALA A 262 -6.30 4.66 -7.03
C ALA A 262 -7.36 4.14 -6.03
N ALA A 263 -8.23 3.20 -6.41
CA ALA A 263 -9.30 2.71 -5.55
C ALA A 263 -8.89 1.58 -4.60
N MET A 264 -8.17 0.55 -5.06
CA MET A 264 -7.75 -0.55 -4.18
C MET A 264 -6.24 -0.59 -3.92
N GLY A 265 -5.48 0.28 -4.57
CA GLY A 265 -4.06 0.10 -4.73
C GLY A 265 -3.73 -0.95 -5.79
N ARG A 266 -2.45 -1.00 -6.16
CA ARG A 266 -1.94 -1.89 -7.20
C ARG A 266 -1.37 -3.16 -6.57
N TYR A 267 -2.00 -4.29 -6.86
CA TYR A 267 -1.54 -5.62 -6.43
C TYR A 267 -0.78 -6.31 -7.57
N GLY A 268 0.34 -6.91 -7.22
CA GLY A 268 1.13 -7.78 -8.08
C GLY A 268 0.60 -9.21 -8.15
N ASN A 269 0.91 -9.88 -9.26
CA ASN A 269 0.66 -11.31 -9.47
C ASN A 269 1.92 -12.16 -9.29
N VAL A 270 3.07 -11.53 -9.10
CA VAL A 270 4.36 -12.18 -8.81
C VAL A 270 4.87 -11.67 -7.49
N LEU A 271 4.97 -12.56 -6.49
CA LEU A 271 5.57 -12.22 -5.20
C LEU A 271 7.10 -12.24 -5.27
N LEU A 272 7.72 -11.33 -4.53
CA LEU A 272 9.16 -11.20 -4.41
C LEU A 272 9.56 -11.28 -2.93
N VAL A 273 10.60 -12.06 -2.64
CA VAL A 273 11.21 -12.13 -1.31
C VAL A 273 12.68 -11.82 -1.44
N ALA A 274 13.12 -10.73 -0.79
CA ALA A 274 14.43 -10.14 -1.03
C ALA A 274 14.70 -9.91 -2.54
N GLY A 275 13.65 -9.53 -3.28
CA GLY A 275 13.66 -9.30 -4.73
C GLY A 275 13.73 -10.56 -5.59
N GLU A 276 13.65 -11.76 -5.02
CA GLU A 276 13.73 -13.02 -5.76
C GLU A 276 12.37 -13.72 -5.82
N THR A 277 12.06 -14.38 -6.95
CA THR A 277 10.80 -15.14 -7.13
C THR A 277 10.85 -16.57 -6.57
N ASP A 278 12.05 -17.09 -6.38
CA ASP A 278 12.32 -18.48 -6.01
C ASP A 278 13.45 -18.56 -4.97
N LEU A 279 13.36 -17.69 -3.94
CA LEU A 279 14.35 -17.65 -2.87
C LEU A 279 14.48 -19.02 -2.18
N ALA A 280 15.71 -19.54 -2.16
CA ALA A 280 16.06 -20.77 -1.47
C ALA A 280 17.02 -20.47 -0.31
N LEU A 281 16.59 -20.85 0.89
CA LEU A 281 17.35 -20.74 2.13
C LEU A 281 17.78 -22.12 2.60
N THR A 282 18.82 -22.16 3.43
CA THR A 282 19.27 -23.39 4.09
C THR A 282 19.35 -23.16 5.59
N ALA A 283 19.08 -24.20 6.37
CA ALA A 283 19.28 -24.19 7.82
C ALA A 283 19.89 -25.52 8.28
N ARG A 284 20.46 -25.50 9.48
CA ARG A 284 20.92 -26.69 10.21
C ARG A 284 19.89 -27.11 11.24
N THR A 285 19.87 -28.39 11.57
CA THR A 285 19.02 -28.90 12.65
C THR A 285 19.44 -28.27 13.99
N GLY A 286 18.48 -27.70 14.71
CA GLY A 286 18.69 -26.93 15.94
C GLY A 286 19.13 -25.47 15.72
N GLU A 287 19.23 -25.00 14.47
CA GLU A 287 19.57 -23.61 14.18
C GLU A 287 18.40 -22.68 14.51
N VAL A 288 18.70 -21.67 15.33
CA VAL A 288 17.90 -20.44 15.47
C VAL A 288 18.39 -19.42 14.45
N VAL A 289 17.54 -19.03 13.50
CA VAL A 289 17.80 -17.97 12.52
C VAL A 289 16.87 -16.79 12.82
N ARG A 290 17.42 -15.58 12.91
CA ARG A 290 16.62 -14.36 13.02
C ARG A 290 16.20 -13.87 11.64
N LEU A 291 14.90 -13.79 11.41
CA LEU A 291 14.31 -13.18 10.22
C LEU A 291 13.94 -11.73 10.53
N TRP A 292 14.47 -10.82 9.73
CA TRP A 292 14.10 -9.40 9.71
C TRP A 292 13.19 -9.18 8.51
N LEU A 293 11.91 -8.99 8.74
CA LEU A 293 10.89 -8.89 7.71
C LEU A 293 10.50 -7.41 7.53
N THR A 294 10.51 -6.94 6.29
CA THR A 294 9.99 -5.62 5.91
C THR A 294 8.99 -5.79 4.79
N ASN A 295 7.77 -5.28 4.94
CA ASN A 295 6.83 -5.21 3.82
C ASN A 295 7.09 -3.94 3.00
N THR A 296 7.58 -4.12 1.77
CA THR A 296 7.88 -3.05 0.82
C THR A 296 6.89 -2.98 -0.34
N ALA A 297 5.83 -3.79 -0.32
CA ALA A 297 4.77 -3.75 -1.32
C ALA A 297 4.03 -2.41 -1.27
N ASN A 298 3.59 -1.96 -2.44
CA ASN A 298 2.78 -0.74 -2.53
C ASN A 298 1.43 -0.89 -1.82
N SER A 299 0.81 -2.08 -1.85
CA SER A 299 -0.58 -2.26 -1.39
C SER A 299 -0.80 -3.50 -0.52
N ARG A 300 -0.08 -4.58 -0.79
CA ARG A 300 -0.36 -5.89 -0.21
C ARG A 300 -0.02 -5.97 1.28
N VAL A 301 -0.93 -6.55 2.06
CA VAL A 301 -0.66 -6.98 3.44
C VAL A 301 -0.22 -8.44 3.42
N PHE A 302 0.89 -8.77 4.08
CA PHE A 302 1.40 -10.14 4.17
C PHE A 302 1.10 -10.76 5.54
N ASP A 303 0.39 -11.89 5.57
CA ASP A 303 0.40 -12.86 6.68
C ASP A 303 1.49 -13.90 6.42
N VAL A 304 2.61 -13.81 7.13
CA VAL A 304 3.80 -14.65 6.93
C VAL A 304 3.85 -15.79 7.92
N ARG A 305 4.01 -17.02 7.41
CA ARG A 305 4.06 -18.26 8.19
C ARG A 305 5.21 -19.15 7.77
N LEU A 306 5.65 -20.02 8.67
CA LEU A 306 6.64 -21.06 8.38
C LEU A 306 6.22 -22.41 9.01
N PRO A 307 5.17 -23.05 8.48
CA PRO A 307 4.65 -24.30 9.04
C PRO A 307 5.74 -25.37 9.16
N GLY A 308 5.84 -26.00 10.32
CA GLY A 308 6.84 -27.04 10.61
C GLY A 308 8.11 -26.54 11.29
N ALA A 309 8.33 -25.23 11.35
CA ALA A 309 9.29 -24.59 12.26
C ALA A 309 8.56 -23.86 13.40
N ARG A 310 9.29 -23.46 14.43
CA ARG A 310 8.73 -22.64 15.53
C ARG A 310 9.20 -21.21 15.37
N MET A 311 8.25 -20.27 15.35
CA MET A 311 8.50 -18.84 15.27
C MET A 311 8.31 -18.20 16.64
N LYS A 312 9.21 -17.29 17.00
CA LYS A 312 9.13 -16.45 18.19
C LYS A 312 9.24 -14.98 17.78
N LEU A 313 8.19 -14.20 18.03
CA LEU A 313 8.19 -12.75 17.80
C LEU A 313 9.09 -12.08 18.83
N VAL A 314 10.08 -11.30 18.36
CA VAL A 314 11.06 -10.63 19.22
C VAL A 314 11.12 -9.11 19.00
N GLY A 315 10.61 -8.61 17.87
CA GLY A 315 10.62 -7.18 17.55
C GLY A 315 9.64 -6.79 16.45
N GLY A 316 9.50 -5.47 16.23
CA GLY A 316 8.64 -4.87 15.22
C GLY A 316 9.32 -3.67 14.55
N ASP A 317 8.53 -2.71 14.10
CA ASP A 317 8.95 -1.48 13.42
C ASP A 317 10.18 -0.79 14.07
N SER A 318 10.12 -0.49 15.36
CA SER A 318 11.20 0.20 16.08
C SER A 318 11.63 -0.59 17.32
N GLY A 319 12.37 -1.66 17.07
CA GLY A 319 13.07 -2.42 18.11
C GLY A 319 12.27 -3.61 18.65
N ARG A 320 12.61 -4.03 19.88
CA ARG A 320 12.03 -5.23 20.51
C ARG A 320 10.59 -5.04 20.97
N VAL A 321 9.84 -6.14 21.00
CA VAL A 321 8.49 -6.18 21.59
C VAL A 321 8.55 -6.16 23.12
N GLU A 322 7.44 -5.83 23.77
CA GLU A 322 7.33 -5.78 25.22
C GLU A 322 7.59 -7.14 25.86
N HIS A 323 7.02 -8.20 25.30
CA HIS A 323 7.33 -9.57 25.68
C HIS A 323 7.43 -10.45 24.44
N GLU A 324 8.48 -11.27 24.40
CA GLU A 324 8.63 -12.28 23.35
C GLU A 324 7.50 -13.30 23.48
N GLU A 325 6.98 -13.76 22.36
CA GLU A 325 5.91 -14.75 22.32
C GLU A 325 6.08 -15.70 21.13
N PHE A 326 5.63 -16.94 21.29
CA PHE A 326 5.55 -17.87 20.17
C PHE A 326 4.34 -17.53 19.32
N VAL A 327 4.56 -17.46 18.01
CA VAL A 327 3.54 -17.09 17.03
C VAL A 327 3.47 -18.15 15.94
N ASP A 328 2.29 -18.34 15.37
CA ASP A 328 2.10 -19.16 14.17
C ASP A 328 2.26 -18.33 12.89
N ASP A 329 2.06 -17.01 13.00
CA ASP A 329 2.13 -16.06 11.91
C ASP A 329 2.51 -14.64 12.36
N VAL A 330 2.94 -13.81 11.41
CA VAL A 330 3.08 -12.36 11.57
C VAL A 330 2.41 -11.64 10.41
N VAL A 331 1.53 -10.69 10.73
CA VAL A 331 0.84 -9.85 9.73
C VAL A 331 1.58 -8.52 9.60
N LEU A 332 1.91 -8.15 8.36
CA LEU A 332 2.66 -6.96 8.01
C LEU A 332 1.91 -6.18 6.93
N ALA A 333 1.37 -5.02 7.25
CA ALA A 333 0.88 -4.10 6.24
C ALA A 333 2.05 -3.40 5.52
N PRO A 334 1.82 -2.75 4.35
CA PRO A 334 2.84 -1.94 3.70
C PRO A 334 3.56 -1.05 4.72
N SER A 335 4.89 -0.98 4.62
CA SER A 335 5.80 -0.27 5.54
C SER A 335 6.09 -0.94 6.90
N GLU A 336 5.27 -1.87 7.39
CA GLU A 336 5.50 -2.50 8.70
C GLU A 336 6.70 -3.49 8.66
N ARG A 337 7.33 -3.65 9.83
CA ARG A 337 8.43 -4.60 10.03
C ARG A 337 8.15 -5.54 11.20
N ALA A 338 8.69 -6.76 11.10
CA ALA A 338 8.71 -7.73 12.19
C ALA A 338 10.08 -8.39 12.31
N VAL A 339 10.43 -8.75 13.54
CA VAL A 339 11.64 -9.50 13.85
C VAL A 339 11.23 -10.80 14.51
N VAL A 340 11.56 -11.91 13.87
CA VAL A 340 11.13 -13.25 14.29
C VAL A 340 12.34 -14.17 14.38
N ASP A 341 12.54 -14.78 15.54
CA ASP A 341 13.50 -15.87 15.69
C ASP A 341 12.82 -17.19 15.30
N VAL A 342 13.48 -17.97 14.46
CA VAL A 342 12.95 -19.23 13.93
C VAL A 342 13.86 -20.38 14.32
N LEU A 343 13.30 -21.38 15.01
CA LEU A 343 14.00 -22.61 15.38
C LEU A 343 13.67 -23.74 14.40
N PHE A 344 14.70 -24.28 13.74
CA PHE A 344 14.61 -25.40 12.79
C PHE A 344 14.96 -26.73 13.46
N ASP A 345 13.96 -27.38 14.06
CA ASP A 345 14.18 -28.54 14.93
C ASP A 345 14.32 -29.89 14.23
N ARG A 346 13.95 -29.99 12.95
CA ARG A 346 13.92 -31.26 12.22
C ARG A 346 14.46 -31.06 10.81
N PRO A 347 15.25 -32.02 10.28
CA PRO A 347 15.66 -32.00 8.89
C PRO A 347 14.45 -32.17 7.96
N GLY A 348 14.55 -31.61 6.75
CA GLY A 348 13.49 -31.65 5.74
C GLY A 348 13.36 -30.36 4.96
N GLU A 349 12.35 -30.30 4.09
CA GLU A 349 12.00 -29.12 3.32
C GLU A 349 10.81 -28.41 3.98
N LEU A 350 10.94 -27.11 4.21
CA LEU A 350 9.90 -26.22 4.71
C LEU A 350 9.66 -25.09 3.72
N GLY A 351 8.48 -24.46 3.80
CA GLY A 351 8.12 -23.30 2.98
C GLY A 351 7.78 -22.11 3.86
N LEU A 352 8.43 -20.97 3.60
CA LEU A 352 7.92 -19.68 4.05
C LEU A 352 6.72 -19.35 3.16
N GLU A 353 5.61 -18.97 3.76
CA GLU A 353 4.33 -18.83 3.07
C GLU A 353 3.67 -17.50 3.42
N HIS A 354 2.97 -16.93 2.43
CA HIS A 354 1.97 -15.90 2.64
C HIS A 354 0.58 -16.53 2.56
N ARG A 355 -0.31 -16.24 3.51
CA ARG A 355 -1.68 -16.80 3.50
C ARG A 355 -2.75 -15.72 3.40
N THR A 356 -3.76 -16.01 2.60
CA THR A 356 -5.05 -15.31 2.58
C THR A 356 -6.13 -16.30 3.01
N PRO A 357 -7.38 -15.88 3.25
CA PRO A 357 -8.46 -16.81 3.54
C PRO A 357 -8.63 -17.91 2.49
N ASP A 358 -8.37 -17.59 1.21
CA ASP A 358 -8.67 -18.45 0.07
C ASP A 358 -7.42 -19.09 -0.57
N ARG A 359 -6.21 -18.56 -0.32
CA ARG A 359 -4.98 -18.97 -1.00
C ARG A 359 -3.76 -19.03 -0.09
N ILE A 360 -2.82 -19.89 -0.46
CA ILE A 360 -1.48 -19.97 0.12
C ILE A 360 -0.49 -19.68 -1.00
N TYR A 361 0.33 -18.66 -0.80
CA TYR A 361 1.39 -18.28 -1.72
C TYR A 361 2.75 -18.68 -1.16
N PRO A 362 3.58 -19.43 -1.89
CA PRO A 362 4.94 -19.70 -1.47
C PRO A 362 5.78 -18.42 -1.56
N LEU A 363 6.52 -18.12 -0.50
CA LEU A 363 7.43 -16.98 -0.41
C LEU A 363 8.89 -17.43 -0.60
N ALA A 364 9.31 -18.47 0.11
CA ALA A 364 10.66 -19.03 0.00
C ALA A 364 10.68 -20.52 0.36
N SER A 365 11.65 -21.25 -0.17
CA SER A 365 11.95 -22.62 0.26
C SER A 365 13.05 -22.62 1.32
N VAL A 366 12.96 -23.52 2.30
CA VAL A 366 13.98 -23.69 3.34
C VAL A 366 14.36 -25.16 3.47
N THR A 367 15.59 -25.49 3.08
CA THR A 367 16.16 -26.83 3.27
C THR A 367 16.86 -26.93 4.62
N VAL A 368 16.31 -27.73 5.53
CA VAL A 368 16.92 -28.02 6.84
C VAL A 368 17.76 -29.28 6.73
N THR A 369 19.06 -29.14 6.95
CA THR A 369 20.06 -30.20 6.86
C THR A 369 20.22 -30.96 8.18
N ASP A 370 20.71 -32.20 8.11
CA ASP A 370 21.00 -33.05 9.28
C ASP A 370 22.18 -32.55 10.13
N GLY A 371 22.96 -31.58 9.62
CA GLY A 371 24.05 -30.97 10.37
C GLY A 371 23.49 -30.23 11.59
N VAL A 372 24.01 -30.53 12.79
CA VAL A 372 23.56 -29.87 14.03
C VAL A 372 24.22 -28.50 14.15
N ALA A 373 23.42 -27.48 14.49
CA ALA A 373 23.92 -26.14 14.76
C ALA A 373 24.62 -26.09 16.13
N GLU A 374 25.80 -25.45 16.16
CA GLU A 374 26.60 -25.24 17.37
C GLU A 374 26.93 -23.74 17.53
N PRO A 375 26.90 -23.19 18.76
CA PRO A 375 26.45 -23.84 19.99
C PRO A 375 24.93 -24.06 20.01
N SER A 376 24.44 -25.03 20.79
CA SER A 376 22.98 -25.20 20.93
C SER A 376 22.34 -23.96 21.57
N LEU A 377 21.38 -23.37 20.87
CA LEU A 377 20.56 -22.24 21.36
C LEU A 377 19.14 -22.65 21.77
N ARG A 378 18.83 -23.96 21.79
CA ARG A 378 17.47 -24.45 22.04
C ARG A 378 16.92 -23.96 23.39
N GLU A 379 17.68 -24.10 24.47
CA GLU A 379 17.23 -23.65 25.79
C GLU A 379 17.00 -22.13 25.83
N SER A 380 17.91 -21.35 25.24
CA SER A 380 17.76 -19.89 25.13
C SER A 380 16.56 -19.48 24.28
N PHE A 381 16.22 -20.26 23.24
CA PHE A 381 15.06 -20.02 22.39
C PHE A 381 13.75 -20.18 23.16
N GLU A 382 13.67 -21.16 24.09
CA GLU A 382 12.48 -21.37 24.93
C GLU A 382 12.21 -20.25 25.93
N VAL A 383 13.23 -19.44 26.26
CA VAL A 383 13.05 -18.32 27.19
C VAL A 383 12.31 -17.19 26.49
N LEU A 384 11.15 -16.83 27.02
CA LEU A 384 10.39 -15.63 26.64
C LEU A 384 10.88 -14.46 27.48
N ARG A 385 11.52 -13.48 26.83
CA ARG A 385 12.06 -12.29 27.49
C ARG A 385 11.04 -11.16 27.52
N SER A 386 11.27 -10.14 28.34
CA SER A 386 10.47 -8.91 28.35
C SER A 386 11.36 -7.67 28.34
N ALA A 387 10.91 -6.63 27.65
CA ALA A 387 11.56 -5.33 27.55
C ALA A 387 11.18 -4.45 28.76
N PRO A 388 12.13 -4.12 29.66
CA PRO A 388 11.83 -3.35 30.87
C PRO A 388 11.24 -1.96 30.59
N GLU A 389 11.66 -1.32 29.50
CA GLU A 389 11.19 -0.01 29.06
C GLU A 389 9.71 -0.05 28.63
N LEU A 390 9.30 -1.05 27.84
CA LEU A 390 7.91 -1.20 27.42
C LEU A 390 7.01 -1.72 28.55
N THR A 391 7.56 -2.54 29.44
CA THR A 391 6.87 -2.92 30.70
C THR A 391 6.59 -1.68 31.55
N ALA A 392 7.48 -0.68 31.53
CA ALA A 392 7.25 0.59 32.22
C ALA A 392 6.17 1.44 31.55
N GLU A 393 6.11 1.46 30.21
CA GLU A 393 5.03 2.09 29.45
C GLU A 393 3.68 1.42 29.72
N ARG A 394 3.62 0.08 29.75
CA ARG A 394 2.38 -0.65 30.06
C ARG A 394 1.78 -0.27 31.41
N ARG A 395 2.60 0.05 32.42
CA ARG A 395 2.07 0.52 33.73
C ARG A 395 1.27 1.82 33.64
N GLN A 396 1.44 2.59 32.58
CA GLN A 396 0.69 3.83 32.31
C GLN A 396 -0.48 3.60 31.35
N LEU A 397 -0.62 2.41 30.76
CA LEU A 397 -1.60 2.10 29.70
C LEU A 397 -3.03 2.37 30.17
N GLU A 398 -3.40 1.95 31.37
CA GLU A 398 -4.76 2.16 31.91
C GLU A 398 -5.15 3.64 31.97
N ALA A 399 -4.20 4.52 32.34
CA ALA A 399 -4.45 5.95 32.40
C ALA A 399 -4.70 6.54 31.00
N TRP A 400 -3.90 6.12 30.01
CA TRP A 400 -4.08 6.54 28.62
C TRP A 400 -5.35 5.98 27.98
N LEU A 401 -5.72 4.74 28.28
CA LEU A 401 -6.96 4.14 27.81
C LEU A 401 -8.19 4.89 28.36
N ALA A 402 -8.16 5.28 29.64
CA ALA A 402 -9.24 6.03 30.27
C ALA A 402 -9.36 7.49 29.78
N ALA A 403 -8.26 8.09 29.32
CA ALA A 403 -8.27 9.45 28.80
C ALA A 403 -9.00 9.55 27.44
N PRO A 404 -9.76 10.62 27.17
CA PRO A 404 -10.28 10.87 25.83
C PRO A 404 -9.11 11.10 24.84
N PRO A 405 -9.29 10.81 23.54
CA PRO A 405 -8.28 11.15 22.55
C PRO A 405 -8.10 12.66 22.43
N ASP A 406 -6.86 13.11 22.34
CA ASP A 406 -6.50 14.52 22.11
C ASP A 406 -6.78 14.93 20.66
N LYS A 407 -6.62 13.98 19.74
CA LYS A 407 -6.85 14.11 18.30
C LYS A 407 -7.67 12.95 17.77
N VAL A 408 -8.52 13.20 16.78
CA VAL A 408 -9.25 12.17 16.04
C VAL A 408 -9.04 12.38 14.55
N LEU A 409 -8.60 11.34 13.84
CA LEU A 409 -8.36 11.35 12.41
C LEU A 409 -9.22 10.27 11.75
N ALA A 410 -9.94 10.63 10.70
CA ALA A 410 -10.75 9.70 9.93
C ALA A 410 -10.18 9.48 8.53
N ALA A 411 -10.11 8.21 8.12
CA ALA A 411 -9.86 7.79 6.75
C ALA A 411 -11.17 7.75 5.97
N VAL A 412 -11.25 8.49 4.86
CA VAL A 412 -12.46 8.61 4.03
C VAL A 412 -12.13 8.52 2.55
N ALA A 413 -12.89 7.69 1.83
CA ALA A 413 -12.96 7.64 0.38
C ALA A 413 -14.14 8.46 -0.16
N GLU A 414 -13.89 9.21 -1.23
CA GLU A 414 -14.90 9.85 -2.07
C GLU A 414 -14.70 9.45 -3.53
N MET A 415 -15.77 8.95 -4.16
CA MET A 415 -15.78 8.59 -5.57
C MET A 415 -16.65 9.58 -6.34
N ASP A 416 -16.12 10.16 -7.41
CA ASP A 416 -16.94 10.94 -8.33
C ASP A 416 -17.83 9.98 -9.13
N ASP A 417 -19.15 10.17 -9.11
CA ASP A 417 -20.10 9.42 -9.95
C ASP A 417 -20.33 10.19 -11.27
N PRO A 418 -19.68 9.81 -12.38
CA PRO A 418 -19.84 10.51 -13.66
C PRO A 418 -21.25 10.40 -14.26
N ALA A 419 -22.09 9.45 -13.81
CA ALA A 419 -23.46 9.27 -14.30
C ALA A 419 -24.52 9.99 -13.45
N ALA A 420 -24.23 10.30 -12.18
CA ALA A 420 -25.15 11.04 -11.30
C ALA A 420 -25.45 12.48 -11.76
N THR A 421 -24.56 13.10 -12.54
CA THR A 421 -24.76 14.47 -13.06
C THR A 421 -25.61 14.54 -14.34
N GLN A 422 -26.03 13.39 -14.93
CA GLN A 422 -26.78 13.37 -16.20
C GLN A 422 -28.04 12.48 -16.23
N ALA A 423 -28.44 11.82 -15.15
CA ALA A 423 -29.52 10.84 -15.23
C ALA A 423 -30.93 11.45 -15.16
N THR A 424 -31.67 11.37 -16.28
CA THR A 424 -33.14 11.52 -16.37
C THR A 424 -33.86 10.19 -16.61
N GLU A 425 -33.15 9.05 -16.50
CA GLU A 425 -33.67 7.69 -16.72
C GLU A 425 -33.43 6.77 -15.52
N PRO A 426 -34.24 5.68 -15.34
CA PRO A 426 -34.13 4.78 -14.21
C PRO A 426 -32.75 4.13 -14.19
N THR A 427 -31.98 4.54 -13.20
CA THR A 427 -30.59 4.17 -13.01
C THR A 427 -30.54 2.89 -12.18
N VAL A 428 -29.93 1.83 -12.71
CA VAL A 428 -29.67 0.62 -11.92
C VAL A 428 -28.35 0.82 -11.21
N TYR A 429 -28.32 0.66 -9.89
CA TYR A 429 -27.12 0.77 -9.08
C TYR A 429 -26.48 -0.61 -8.92
N ALA A 430 -25.17 -0.73 -9.08
CA ALA A 430 -24.43 -1.97 -8.92
C ALA A 430 -23.23 -1.78 -8.00
N CYS A 431 -22.88 -2.80 -7.24
CA CYS A 431 -21.65 -2.78 -6.45
C CYS A 431 -20.45 -2.95 -7.41
N PRO A 432 -19.45 -2.04 -7.39
CA PRO A 432 -18.30 -2.15 -8.27
C PRO A 432 -17.50 -3.43 -8.04
N MET A 433 -17.48 -3.99 -6.82
CA MET A 433 -16.77 -5.24 -6.47
C MET A 433 -17.64 -6.51 -6.48
N HIS A 434 -18.96 -6.38 -6.52
CA HIS A 434 -19.88 -7.53 -6.45
C HIS A 434 -20.93 -7.33 -7.54
N PRO A 435 -20.62 -7.62 -8.81
CA PRO A 435 -21.47 -7.28 -9.95
C PRO A 435 -22.89 -7.88 -9.87
N GLU A 436 -23.06 -8.96 -9.12
CA GLU A 436 -24.34 -9.59 -8.82
C GLU A 436 -25.22 -8.81 -7.82
N VAL A 437 -24.63 -7.89 -7.07
CA VAL A 437 -25.34 -6.99 -6.14
C VAL A 437 -25.80 -5.77 -6.92
N VAL A 438 -27.08 -5.78 -7.32
CA VAL A 438 -27.74 -4.69 -8.03
C VAL A 438 -28.97 -4.19 -7.25
N SER A 439 -29.28 -2.91 -7.41
CA SER A 439 -30.39 -2.20 -6.75
C SER A 439 -31.03 -1.21 -7.70
N ASP A 440 -32.33 -0.97 -7.56
CA ASP A 440 -33.05 0.10 -8.24
C ASP A 440 -33.00 1.44 -7.48
N GLN A 441 -32.40 1.44 -6.28
CA GLN A 441 -32.16 2.60 -5.44
C GLN A 441 -30.67 2.73 -5.10
N PRO A 442 -30.16 3.97 -4.87
CA PRO A 442 -28.86 4.16 -4.24
C PRO A 442 -28.78 3.40 -2.91
N GLY A 443 -27.61 2.88 -2.57
CA GLY A 443 -27.43 2.11 -1.35
C GLY A 443 -26.00 1.64 -1.15
N ARG A 444 -25.81 0.72 -0.21
CA ARG A 444 -24.52 0.06 0.05
C ARG A 444 -24.62 -1.43 -0.21
N CYS A 445 -23.52 -2.01 -0.69
CA CYS A 445 -23.41 -3.45 -0.88
C CYS A 445 -23.49 -4.17 0.47
N PRO A 446 -24.37 -5.17 0.66
CA PRO A 446 -24.45 -5.92 1.92
C PRO A 446 -23.26 -6.85 2.15
N LYS A 447 -22.42 -7.09 1.12
CA LYS A 447 -21.22 -7.94 1.20
C LYS A 447 -19.98 -7.14 1.61
N CYS A 448 -19.63 -6.12 0.83
CA CYS A 448 -18.42 -5.31 1.06
C CYS A 448 -18.70 -3.89 1.60
N GLY A 449 -19.95 -3.52 1.89
CA GLY A 449 -20.31 -2.19 2.41
C GLY A 449 -20.04 -0.99 1.51
N MET A 450 -19.44 -1.17 0.33
CA MET A 450 -19.16 -0.10 -0.64
C MET A 450 -20.46 0.53 -1.16
N LYS A 451 -20.40 1.80 -1.56
CA LYS A 451 -21.51 2.49 -2.21
C LYS A 451 -21.81 1.85 -3.57
N LEU A 452 -23.09 1.63 -3.85
CA LEU A 452 -23.53 1.14 -5.16
C LEU A 452 -23.40 2.30 -6.17
N MET A 453 -22.67 2.06 -7.26
CA MET A 453 -22.45 3.04 -8.32
C MET A 453 -23.56 2.95 -9.37
N SER A 454 -23.93 4.08 -9.95
CA SER A 454 -24.92 4.09 -11.02
C SER A 454 -24.39 3.44 -12.31
N ALA A 455 -25.13 2.46 -12.83
CA ALA A 455 -24.90 1.87 -14.14
C ALA A 455 -26.00 2.37 -15.09
N SER A 456 -25.59 2.94 -16.23
CA SER A 456 -26.54 3.26 -17.30
C SER A 456 -27.10 1.96 -17.88
N ALA A 457 -28.43 1.90 -18.05
CA ALA A 457 -29.13 0.75 -18.61
C ALA A 457 -28.86 0.62 -20.12
N GLY A 458 -27.60 0.39 -20.52
CA GLY A 458 -27.13 0.45 -21.90
C GLY A 458 -26.10 -0.64 -22.22
N GLY A 459 -26.34 -1.87 -21.76
CA GLY A 459 -25.41 -2.98 -21.97
C GLY A 459 -26.05 -4.37 -21.90
N ARG A 460 -27.24 -4.58 -22.49
CA ARG A 460 -27.80 -5.93 -22.63
C ARG A 460 -27.16 -6.67 -23.81
N THR A 461 -26.17 -7.50 -23.49
CA THR A 461 -25.94 -8.86 -23.99
C THR A 461 -26.40 -9.17 -25.42
N GLY A 462 -25.47 -9.20 -26.37
CA GLY A 462 -25.62 -9.94 -27.61
C GLY A 462 -25.50 -11.44 -27.34
N THR A 463 -26.62 -12.16 -27.40
CA THR A 463 -26.66 -13.62 -27.40
C THR A 463 -25.93 -14.17 -28.63
N GLN A 464 -24.70 -14.65 -28.48
CA GLN A 464 -24.08 -15.56 -29.45
C GLN A 464 -24.47 -17.00 -29.10
N SER A 465 -25.28 -17.59 -29.97
CA SER A 465 -25.64 -18.99 -29.97
C SER A 465 -24.39 -19.85 -30.23
N VAL A 466 -23.95 -20.61 -29.23
CA VAL A 466 -23.00 -21.71 -29.43
C VAL A 466 -23.75 -22.85 -30.12
N ARG A 467 -23.49 -23.04 -31.43
CA ARG A 467 -23.87 -24.26 -32.14
C ARG A 467 -22.91 -25.37 -31.74
N GLY A 468 -23.42 -26.33 -30.95
CA GLY A 468 -22.71 -27.55 -30.59
C GLY A 468 -22.41 -28.44 -31.80
N ILE A 469 -21.18 -28.92 -31.84
CA ILE A 469 -20.73 -30.03 -32.67
C ILE A 469 -20.84 -31.28 -31.79
N GLY A 470 -21.70 -32.21 -32.16
CA GLY A 470 -21.93 -33.43 -31.38
C GLY A 470 -22.82 -34.42 -32.09
N GLN A 471 -22.31 -35.05 -33.16
CA GLN A 471 -22.82 -36.32 -33.66
C GLN A 471 -22.01 -37.46 -33.02
N MET A 472 -22.65 -38.34 -32.27
CA MET A 472 -22.81 -39.76 -32.63
C MET A 472 -23.47 -40.58 -31.51
N VAL A 473 -24.69 -41.04 -31.81
CA VAL A 473 -25.28 -42.38 -31.62
C VAL A 473 -25.25 -43.06 -30.24
N GLY A 474 -26.45 -43.36 -29.72
CA GLY A 474 -26.68 -44.46 -28.77
C GLY A 474 -28.04 -44.43 -28.05
N HIS A 475 -29.09 -44.98 -28.69
CA HIS A 475 -30.41 -45.24 -28.09
C HIS A 475 -30.35 -46.16 -26.86
N VAL A 476 -31.24 -45.98 -25.85
CA VAL A 476 -32.34 -46.92 -25.48
C VAL A 476 -33.20 -46.34 -24.32
N VAL A 477 -34.46 -46.07 -24.67
CA VAL A 477 -35.77 -46.12 -23.97
C VAL A 477 -35.86 -46.51 -22.48
N GLY A 478 -36.66 -45.76 -21.69
CA GLY A 478 -37.39 -46.32 -20.53
C GLY A 478 -37.99 -45.34 -19.49
N ARG A 479 -39.29 -45.02 -19.65
CA ARG A 479 -40.28 -44.39 -18.70
C ARG A 479 -40.00 -44.60 -17.19
N ALA A 480 -40.03 -43.58 -16.32
CA ALA A 480 -41.13 -42.72 -15.82
C ALA A 480 -41.89 -43.25 -14.57
N LEU A 481 -42.00 -42.35 -13.58
CA LEU A 481 -43.12 -42.07 -12.63
C LEU A 481 -42.88 -42.31 -11.12
N GLY A 482 -43.08 -41.24 -10.34
CA GLY A 482 -43.98 -41.26 -9.17
C GLY A 482 -43.39 -41.24 -7.76
N ARG A 483 -43.32 -40.05 -7.15
CA ARG A 483 -43.45 -39.79 -5.67
C ARG A 483 -44.86 -40.21 -5.18
N PRO A 484 -45.24 -40.25 -3.88
CA PRO A 484 -44.66 -39.56 -2.70
C PRO A 484 -44.67 -40.32 -1.34
N ILE A 485 -44.15 -39.62 -0.32
CA ILE A 485 -44.08 -39.88 1.14
C ILE A 485 -45.49 -39.99 1.78
N PRO A 486 -45.66 -40.65 2.95
CA PRO A 486 -45.97 -39.87 4.16
C PRO A 486 -45.39 -40.38 5.50
N HIS A 487 -45.58 -39.50 6.50
CA HIS A 487 -45.13 -39.38 7.89
C HIS A 487 -45.42 -40.52 8.90
N SER A 488 -44.51 -40.64 9.89
CA SER A 488 -44.58 -40.88 11.37
C SER A 488 -45.92 -41.29 12.02
N PRO A 489 -45.97 -42.05 13.17
CA PRO A 489 -45.38 -41.61 14.46
C PRO A 489 -45.00 -42.69 15.51
N GLY A 490 -44.38 -42.26 16.63
CA GLY A 490 -44.54 -42.94 17.93
C GLY A 490 -43.31 -43.00 18.84
N HIS A 491 -43.23 -42.08 19.82
CA HIS A 491 -42.37 -42.19 21.00
C HIS A 491 -43.09 -42.93 22.14
N GLY A 492 -42.36 -43.73 22.93
CA GLY A 492 -42.85 -44.32 24.17
C GLY A 492 -41.73 -44.86 25.08
N THR A 493 -41.51 -44.14 26.18
CA THR A 493 -41.24 -44.63 27.56
C THR A 493 -39.92 -45.33 27.93
N SER A 494 -39.16 -44.66 28.82
CA SER A 494 -38.24 -45.20 29.87
C SER A 494 -39.02 -45.95 30.98
N PRO A 495 -38.43 -46.73 31.94
CA PRO A 495 -37.18 -46.41 32.68
C PRO A 495 -36.29 -47.57 33.24
N ALA A 496 -35.16 -47.15 33.85
CA ALA A 496 -34.47 -47.67 35.05
C ALA A 496 -33.31 -48.71 34.98
N ASP A 497 -32.21 -48.30 35.64
CA ASP A 497 -31.19 -49.01 36.42
C ASP A 497 -30.10 -49.88 35.75
N ALA A 498 -28.83 -49.43 35.78
CA ALA A 498 -27.80 -49.90 36.74
C ALA A 498 -26.40 -49.31 36.44
N GLN A 499 -25.61 -49.16 37.51
CA GLN A 499 -24.33 -48.46 37.62
C GLN A 499 -23.10 -49.21 37.05
N SER A 500 -22.17 -48.46 36.44
CA SER A 500 -20.71 -48.43 36.72
C SER A 500 -20.07 -47.45 35.73
N GLY A 501 -19.59 -46.27 36.10
CA GLY A 501 -18.37 -46.05 36.88
C GLY A 501 -17.27 -45.56 35.93
N HIS A 502 -17.02 -44.25 35.84
CA HIS A 502 -15.73 -43.71 35.39
C HIS A 502 -15.50 -42.26 35.84
N VAL A 503 -14.23 -42.02 36.14
CA VAL A 503 -13.61 -40.90 36.83
C VAL A 503 -13.64 -39.62 35.98
N GLY A 504 -13.86 -38.49 36.65
CA GLY A 504 -14.09 -37.19 36.02
C GLY A 504 -12.85 -36.53 35.42
N HIS A 505 -13.12 -35.66 34.45
CA HIS A 505 -12.21 -34.59 34.07
C HIS A 505 -13.01 -33.30 33.84
N HIS A 506 -12.69 -32.29 34.64
CA HIS A 506 -13.24 -30.94 34.52
C HIS A 506 -12.66 -30.28 33.27
N GLY A 507 -13.49 -30.12 32.23
CA GLY A 507 -13.17 -29.26 31.09
C GLY A 507 -13.51 -27.82 31.44
N HIS A 508 -12.48 -27.01 31.68
CA HIS A 508 -12.58 -25.54 31.62
C HIS A 508 -12.78 -25.14 30.16
N THR A 509 -13.96 -24.63 29.83
CA THR A 509 -14.20 -23.90 28.58
C THR A 509 -13.65 -22.49 28.73
N ALA A 510 -12.48 -22.24 28.15
CA ALA A 510 -12.00 -20.90 27.85
C ALA A 510 -12.73 -20.36 26.60
N PRO A 511 -13.02 -19.06 26.50
CA PRO A 511 -13.71 -18.48 25.35
C PRO A 511 -12.79 -18.50 24.12
N HIS A 512 -13.39 -18.80 22.97
CA HIS A 512 -12.75 -18.81 21.65
C HIS A 512 -12.22 -17.44 21.25
N ASP A 513 -10.99 -17.43 20.71
CA ASP A 513 -10.40 -16.36 19.92
C ASP A 513 -11.37 -15.86 18.84
N ALA A 514 -11.67 -14.58 18.88
CA ALA A 514 -12.23 -13.82 17.78
C ALA A 514 -11.11 -12.93 17.23
N GLY A 515 -10.18 -13.52 16.48
CA GLY A 515 -9.04 -12.81 15.90
C GLY A 515 -8.52 -13.37 14.58
N THR A 516 -8.97 -14.55 14.16
CA THR A 516 -8.45 -15.20 12.95
C THR A 516 -9.24 -14.80 11.71
N ALA A 517 -8.58 -14.05 10.81
CA ALA A 517 -8.80 -14.03 9.37
C ALA A 517 -10.17 -13.56 8.83
N ASP A 518 -10.69 -12.43 9.31
CA ASP A 518 -11.50 -11.59 8.40
C ASP A 518 -10.52 -10.96 7.39
N GLY A 519 -10.49 -11.52 6.17
CA GLY A 519 -9.87 -11.01 4.93
C GLY A 519 -8.71 -10.02 5.07
N ILE A 520 -7.48 -10.52 5.25
CA ILE A 520 -6.25 -9.68 5.26
C ILE A 520 -5.97 -9.08 3.88
N GLU A 521 -6.40 -9.76 2.82
CA GLU A 521 -6.33 -9.30 1.44
C GLU A 521 -7.75 -9.20 0.87
N TRP A 522 -8.03 -8.08 0.21
CA TRP A 522 -9.19 -7.93 -0.66
C TRP A 522 -8.74 -8.40 -2.03
N GLU A 523 -9.15 -9.59 -2.48
CA GLU A 523 -8.95 -9.96 -3.88
C GLU A 523 -9.69 -8.91 -4.73
N ASP A 524 -8.97 -8.23 -5.61
CA ASP A 524 -9.56 -7.29 -6.56
C ASP A 524 -10.33 -8.09 -7.62
N ASP A 525 -11.58 -8.43 -7.32
CA ASP A 525 -12.47 -9.16 -8.23
C ASP A 525 -12.72 -8.38 -9.55
N MET A 526 -12.37 -7.10 -9.61
CA MET A 526 -12.67 -6.19 -10.72
C MET A 526 -11.44 -5.38 -11.14
N VAL A 527 -10.30 -6.07 -11.28
CA VAL A 527 -8.97 -5.54 -11.66
C VAL A 527 -9.03 -4.48 -12.77
N GLU A 528 -9.80 -4.72 -13.82
CA GLU A 528 -9.89 -3.79 -14.95
C GLU A 528 -10.63 -2.49 -14.65
N ILE A 529 -11.57 -2.50 -13.69
CA ILE A 529 -12.20 -1.29 -13.17
C ILE A 529 -11.20 -0.55 -12.29
N ASN A 530 -10.56 -1.24 -11.33
CA ASN A 530 -9.58 -0.61 -10.44
C ASN A 530 -8.42 0.02 -11.22
N ARG A 531 -7.88 -0.66 -12.23
CA ARG A 531 -6.85 -0.14 -13.14
C ARG A 531 -7.21 1.22 -13.74
N GLN A 532 -8.48 1.48 -14.02
CA GLN A 532 -8.96 2.74 -14.62
C GLN A 532 -9.19 3.86 -13.59
N THR A 533 -9.11 3.55 -12.28
CA THR A 533 -9.27 4.56 -11.23
C THR A 533 -8.00 5.40 -11.09
N THR A 534 -8.19 6.71 -10.98
CA THR A 534 -7.10 7.70 -10.87
C THR A 534 -7.43 8.71 -9.77
N PRO A 535 -6.49 9.57 -9.34
CA PRO A 535 -6.77 10.67 -8.42
C PRO A 535 -7.89 11.64 -8.89
N ALA A 536 -8.28 11.58 -10.16
CA ALA A 536 -9.39 12.36 -10.69
C ALA A 536 -10.76 11.74 -10.37
N THR A 537 -10.87 10.41 -10.33
CA THR A 537 -12.13 9.67 -10.12
C THR A 537 -12.27 9.12 -8.71
N MET A 538 -11.15 8.97 -8.00
CA MET A 538 -11.07 8.49 -6.63
C MET A 538 -10.25 9.47 -5.80
N ARG A 539 -10.85 10.01 -4.74
CA ARG A 539 -10.13 10.84 -3.76
C ARG A 539 -10.12 10.16 -2.40
N TRP A 540 -8.93 10.08 -1.85
CA TRP A 540 -8.73 9.63 -0.48
C TRP A 540 -8.38 10.82 0.40
N LYS A 541 -8.96 10.85 1.61
CA LYS A 541 -8.81 11.96 2.54
C LYS A 541 -8.53 11.45 3.95
N LEU A 542 -7.71 12.22 4.64
CA LEU A 542 -7.56 12.17 6.08
C LEU A 542 -8.24 13.43 6.66
N LEU A 543 -9.28 13.24 7.45
CA LEU A 543 -10.11 14.32 8.00
C LEU A 543 -9.89 14.46 9.50
N ASP A 544 -9.63 15.68 9.96
CA ASP A 544 -9.55 15.98 11.39
C ASP A 544 -10.96 16.01 11.99
N ARG A 545 -11.31 14.95 12.72
CA ARG A 545 -12.58 14.82 13.45
C ARG A 545 -12.49 15.30 14.90
N THR A 546 -11.37 15.91 15.29
CA THR A 546 -11.16 16.37 16.66
C THR A 546 -12.24 17.37 17.06
N ALA A 547 -12.98 17.03 18.12
CA ALA A 547 -14.12 17.81 18.61
C ALA A 547 -15.23 18.04 17.56
N GLY A 548 -15.44 17.06 16.65
CA GLY A 548 -16.52 17.11 15.65
C GLY A 548 -16.25 18.04 14.47
N ARG A 549 -14.99 18.42 14.25
CA ARG A 549 -14.58 19.14 13.04
C ARG A 549 -14.68 18.22 11.81
N ASP A 550 -14.78 18.86 10.65
CA ASP A 550 -14.80 18.22 9.34
C ASP A 550 -14.13 19.12 8.30
N GLU A 551 -13.04 19.78 8.70
CA GLU A 551 -12.40 20.82 7.90
C GLU A 551 -11.02 20.35 7.44
N PRO A 552 -10.82 20.12 6.13
CA PRO A 552 -9.50 20.07 5.54
C PRO A 552 -8.92 21.48 5.36
N PRO A 553 -7.58 21.64 5.37
CA PRO A 553 -6.59 20.60 5.66
C PRO A 553 -6.46 20.33 7.16
N VAL A 554 -5.95 19.15 7.50
CA VAL A 554 -5.51 18.85 8.87
C VAL A 554 -4.32 19.76 9.21
N ASP A 555 -4.52 20.78 10.07
CA ASP A 555 -3.45 21.67 10.59
C ASP A 555 -3.10 21.29 12.03
N TRP A 556 -2.50 20.11 12.19
CA TRP A 556 -2.05 19.67 13.50
C TRP A 556 -0.74 20.35 13.90
N ARG A 557 -0.69 20.72 15.18
CA ARG A 557 0.45 21.36 15.79
C ARG A 557 0.78 20.68 17.09
N PHE A 558 2.05 20.39 17.24
CA PHE A 558 2.62 19.67 18.35
C PHE A 558 3.82 20.44 18.93
N THR A 559 4.27 20.03 20.11
CA THR A 559 5.46 20.51 20.79
C THR A 559 6.35 19.33 21.15
N ALA A 560 7.62 19.34 20.73
CA ALA A 560 8.55 18.29 21.08
C ALA A 560 8.65 18.12 22.61
N GLY A 561 8.54 16.87 23.08
CA GLY A 561 8.47 16.48 24.49
C GLY A 561 7.06 16.16 24.99
N GLU A 562 6.02 16.38 24.18
CA GLU A 562 4.65 15.99 24.54
C GLU A 562 4.31 14.55 24.10
N ARG A 563 3.30 13.97 24.77
CA ARG A 563 2.69 12.70 24.36
C ARG A 563 1.22 12.95 24.06
N VAL A 564 0.76 12.50 22.89
CA VAL A 564 -0.57 12.80 22.36
C VAL A 564 -1.31 11.51 22.06
N LYS A 565 -2.51 11.33 22.62
CA LYS A 565 -3.40 10.24 22.24
C LYS A 565 -4.16 10.60 20.97
N ILE A 566 -3.93 9.84 19.91
CA ILE A 566 -4.58 10.02 18.61
C ILE A 566 -5.50 8.82 18.36
N ARG A 567 -6.76 9.09 18.06
CA ARG A 567 -7.71 8.08 17.59
C ARG A 567 -7.76 8.09 16.07
N LEU A 568 -7.45 6.97 15.47
CA LEU A 568 -7.57 6.72 14.03
C LEU A 568 -8.87 5.96 13.78
N VAL A 569 -9.69 6.43 12.84
CA VAL A 569 -10.99 5.86 12.52
C VAL A 569 -11.05 5.53 11.04
N ASN A 570 -11.38 4.29 10.70
CA ASN A 570 -11.68 3.92 9.33
C ASN A 570 -13.20 3.97 9.09
N GLU A 571 -13.69 5.02 8.42
CA GLU A 571 -15.12 5.27 8.32
C GLU A 571 -15.81 4.30 7.35
N MET A 572 -16.70 3.46 7.90
CA MET A 572 -17.55 2.55 7.13
C MET A 572 -18.54 3.26 6.20
N ASP A 573 -18.86 4.51 6.53
CA ASP A 573 -19.76 5.37 5.74
C ASP A 573 -19.04 6.11 4.60
N SER A 574 -17.77 5.80 4.31
CA SER A 574 -17.08 6.28 3.10
C SER A 574 -17.55 5.56 1.83
N ASP A 575 -17.26 6.11 0.64
CA ASP A 575 -17.71 5.50 -0.62
C ASP A 575 -17.06 4.12 -0.85
N HIS A 576 -15.84 3.92 -0.35
CA HIS A 576 -15.02 2.71 -0.55
C HIS A 576 -14.19 2.36 0.70
N PRO A 577 -14.78 1.79 1.76
CA PRO A 577 -14.03 1.48 2.99
C PRO A 577 -13.10 0.27 2.81
N MET A 578 -11.80 0.43 3.09
CA MET A 578 -10.78 -0.64 2.98
C MET A 578 -9.66 -0.47 4.01
N HIS A 579 -8.69 -1.38 4.05
CA HIS A 579 -7.56 -1.29 4.99
C HIS A 579 -6.61 -0.13 4.65
N HIS A 580 -6.06 0.52 5.68
CA HIS A 580 -5.12 1.62 5.53
C HIS A 580 -3.93 1.47 6.49
N PRO A 581 -2.71 1.19 6.01
CA PRO A 581 -1.49 1.35 6.81
C PRO A 581 -1.23 2.84 7.02
N PHE A 582 -1.40 3.35 8.23
CA PHE A 582 -1.16 4.76 8.54
C PHE A 582 0.26 4.95 9.07
N HIS A 583 1.04 5.79 8.39
CA HIS A 583 2.43 6.08 8.68
C HIS A 583 2.63 7.52 9.19
N LEU A 584 3.53 7.69 10.17
CA LEU A 584 4.02 8.98 10.67
C LEU A 584 5.54 9.10 10.43
N HIS A 585 5.94 10.18 9.77
CA HIS A 585 7.36 10.49 9.55
C HIS A 585 8.10 10.82 10.86
N GLY A 586 9.42 11.03 10.78
CA GLY A 586 10.41 11.12 11.87
C GLY A 586 10.23 12.20 12.96
N ALA A 587 9.04 12.81 13.09
CA ALA A 587 8.60 13.62 14.22
C ALA A 587 8.68 12.90 15.57
N GLY A 588 8.63 11.58 15.57
CA GLY A 588 8.57 10.76 16.78
C GLY A 588 8.30 9.31 16.44
N ARG A 589 7.66 8.60 17.36
CA ARG A 589 7.20 7.22 17.24
C ARG A 589 5.96 7.03 18.10
N PHE A 590 5.22 5.95 17.95
CA PHE A 590 4.01 5.73 18.73
C PHE A 590 3.87 4.30 19.25
N LEU A 591 3.04 4.16 20.28
CA LEU A 591 2.54 2.86 20.74
C LEU A 591 1.09 2.70 20.31
N VAL A 592 0.71 1.52 19.86
CA VAL A 592 -0.72 1.17 19.73
C VAL A 592 -1.24 0.88 21.14
N LEU A 593 -2.31 1.57 21.54
CA LEU A 593 -2.92 1.43 22.86
C LEU A 593 -4.07 0.43 22.85
N ALA A 594 -4.94 0.54 21.85
CA ALA A 594 -6.12 -0.30 21.72
C ALA A 594 -6.66 -0.32 20.29
N ARG A 595 -7.35 -1.42 19.97
CA ARG A 595 -8.09 -1.65 18.73
C ARG A 595 -9.54 -1.94 19.09
N ASP A 596 -10.47 -1.13 18.60
CA ASP A 596 -11.90 -1.20 18.95
C ASP A 596 -12.16 -1.23 20.48
N GLY A 597 -11.32 -0.50 21.22
CA GLY A 597 -11.36 -0.43 22.68
C GLY A 597 -10.76 -1.64 23.40
N VAL A 598 -10.30 -2.67 22.69
CA VAL A 598 -9.53 -3.79 23.24
C VAL A 598 -8.07 -3.36 23.39
N PRO A 599 -7.50 -3.40 24.61
CA PRO A 599 -6.11 -3.01 24.83
C PRO A 599 -5.11 -3.84 24.02
N GLU A 600 -4.06 -3.20 23.53
CA GLU A 600 -2.99 -3.87 22.78
C GLU A 600 -2.28 -4.90 23.68
N PRO A 601 -2.23 -6.19 23.28
CA PRO A 601 -1.71 -7.24 24.12
C PRO A 601 -0.21 -7.13 24.31
N ASN A 602 0.55 -6.70 23.29
CA ASN A 602 2.01 -6.66 23.30
C ASN A 602 2.50 -5.34 22.71
N LEU A 603 3.12 -4.48 23.54
CA LEU A 603 3.55 -3.16 23.07
C LEU A 603 4.82 -3.29 22.21
N VAL A 604 4.94 -2.42 21.22
CA VAL A 604 6.17 -2.18 20.46
C VAL A 604 6.11 -0.76 19.92
N TRP A 605 7.27 -0.10 19.83
CA TRP A 605 7.34 1.20 19.18
C TRP A 605 7.15 1.06 17.67
N LYS A 606 6.24 1.88 17.13
CA LYS A 606 5.80 1.85 15.74
C LYS A 606 5.91 3.22 15.10
N ASP A 607 6.03 3.20 13.78
CA ASP A 607 5.86 4.36 12.90
C ASP A 607 4.77 4.12 11.85
N THR A 608 4.30 2.87 11.71
CA THR A 608 3.15 2.52 10.87
C THR A 608 2.19 1.62 11.62
N VAL A 609 0.90 1.77 11.37
CA VAL A 609 -0.13 0.89 11.91
C VAL A 609 -1.20 0.58 10.89
N LEU A 610 -1.51 -0.71 10.72
CA LEU A 610 -2.69 -1.13 9.97
C LEU A 610 -3.97 -0.72 10.69
N ILE A 611 -4.79 0.09 10.01
CA ILE A 611 -6.18 0.38 10.37
C ILE A 611 -7.07 -0.45 9.46
N ARG A 612 -7.64 -1.52 10.00
CA ARG A 612 -8.55 -2.40 9.28
C ARG A 612 -9.87 -1.70 8.99
N ARG A 613 -10.64 -2.30 8.09
CA ARG A 613 -11.90 -1.76 7.59
C ARG A 613 -12.89 -1.66 8.75
N GLY A 614 -13.36 -0.45 9.03
CA GLY A 614 -14.28 -0.18 10.13
C GLY A 614 -13.64 -0.21 11.53
N GLU A 615 -12.33 -0.44 11.62
CA GLU A 615 -11.60 -0.45 12.88
C GLU A 615 -11.38 0.97 13.39
N THR A 616 -11.37 1.10 14.72
CA THR A 616 -10.83 2.26 15.43
C THR A 616 -9.54 1.86 16.14
N VAL A 617 -8.47 2.62 15.93
CA VAL A 617 -7.17 2.38 16.58
C VAL A 617 -6.79 3.61 17.41
N ASP A 618 -6.57 3.43 18.72
CA ASP A 618 -6.00 4.46 19.58
C ASP A 618 -4.48 4.27 19.63
N ILE A 619 -3.72 5.29 19.24
CA ILE A 619 -2.26 5.35 19.35
C ILE A 619 -1.82 6.42 20.35
N LEU A 620 -0.66 6.23 20.96
CA LEU A 620 0.02 7.22 21.79
C LEU A 620 1.28 7.69 21.09
N PHE A 621 1.22 8.87 20.50
CA PHE A 621 2.32 9.49 19.78
C PHE A 621 3.28 10.20 20.74
N ASP A 622 4.54 9.78 20.73
CA ASP A 622 5.65 10.38 21.48
C ASP A 622 6.39 11.36 20.56
N VAL A 623 6.15 12.66 20.76
CA VAL A 623 6.64 13.71 19.86
C VAL A 623 8.03 14.13 20.28
N THR A 624 9.05 13.87 19.47
CA THR A 624 10.45 14.13 19.87
C THR A 624 11.19 15.11 18.97
N ASN A 625 10.81 15.22 17.70
CA ASN A 625 11.63 15.90 16.70
C ASN A 625 10.89 17.12 16.12
N PRO A 626 11.42 18.35 16.30
CA PRO A 626 10.83 19.56 15.76
C PRO A 626 11.00 19.65 14.24
N GLY A 627 10.03 20.23 13.55
CA GLY A 627 10.04 20.34 12.09
C GLY A 627 8.63 20.33 11.49
N VAL A 628 8.55 20.31 10.16
CA VAL A 628 7.31 20.03 9.43
C VAL A 628 7.39 18.61 8.93
N TRP A 629 6.47 17.77 9.35
CA TRP A 629 6.49 16.33 9.11
C TRP A 629 5.21 15.88 8.43
N MET A 630 5.27 14.75 7.74
CA MET A 630 4.14 14.22 7.02
C MET A 630 3.54 12.98 7.70
N ALA A 631 2.25 12.79 7.49
CA ALA A 631 1.48 11.63 7.90
C ALA A 631 0.64 11.17 6.70
N HIS A 632 0.58 9.87 6.42
CA HIS A 632 -0.14 9.38 5.24
C HIS A 632 -0.54 7.91 5.32
N CYS A 633 -1.42 7.50 4.41
CA CYS A 633 -1.61 6.09 4.10
C CYS A 633 -0.41 5.57 3.29
N HIS A 634 0.14 4.44 3.68
CA HIS A 634 1.27 3.78 3.01
C HIS A 634 0.85 2.82 1.89
N ILE A 635 -0.41 2.93 1.45
CA ILE A 635 -0.78 2.45 0.11
C ILE A 635 -0.41 3.56 -0.86
N ALA A 636 0.58 3.31 -1.72
CA ALA A 636 1.19 4.33 -2.55
C ALA A 636 0.15 5.08 -3.39
N GLU A 637 -0.79 4.35 -4.01
CA GLU A 637 -1.84 4.92 -4.84
C GLU A 637 -2.81 5.82 -4.05
N HIS A 638 -3.09 5.48 -2.78
CA HIS A 638 -3.94 6.31 -1.91
C HIS A 638 -3.25 7.60 -1.50
N MET A 639 -1.94 7.55 -1.22
CA MET A 639 -1.14 8.74 -0.96
C MET A 639 -1.20 9.71 -2.15
N HIS A 640 -0.96 9.21 -3.37
CA HIS A 640 -1.05 10.02 -4.61
C HIS A 640 -2.47 10.50 -4.92
N ALA A 641 -3.49 9.80 -4.41
CA ALA A 641 -4.89 10.21 -4.48
C ALA A 641 -5.35 11.13 -3.31
N GLY A 642 -4.40 11.60 -2.48
CA GLY A 642 -4.61 12.67 -1.50
C GLY A 642 -4.64 12.24 -0.03
N MET A 643 -4.38 10.96 0.29
CA MET A 643 -4.46 10.44 1.66
C MET A 643 -3.22 10.76 2.52
N MET A 644 -2.88 12.04 2.58
CA MET A 644 -1.71 12.57 3.26
C MET A 644 -2.00 13.96 3.83
N PHE A 645 -1.27 14.33 4.86
CA PHE A 645 -1.23 15.71 5.35
C PHE A 645 0.10 15.98 6.07
N SER A 646 0.42 17.26 6.20
CA SER A 646 1.61 17.72 6.91
C SER A 646 1.21 18.39 8.21
N PHE A 647 2.04 18.25 9.22
CA PHE A 647 1.84 18.81 10.55
C PHE A 647 3.12 19.44 11.07
N THR A 648 2.99 20.37 12.03
CA THR A 648 4.14 21.10 12.57
C THR A 648 4.44 20.67 13.99
N VAL A 649 5.72 20.42 14.29
CA VAL A 649 6.23 20.22 15.64
C VAL A 649 7.12 21.41 16.02
N ALA A 650 6.67 22.19 17.00
CA ALA A 650 7.46 23.24 17.60
C ALA A 650 8.56 22.66 18.50
N ARG A 651 9.65 23.43 18.70
CA ARG A 651 10.65 23.08 19.71
C ARG A 651 10.01 23.17 21.11
N GLY A 652 10.26 22.15 21.94
CA GLY A 652 9.90 22.19 23.36
C GLY A 652 10.61 23.34 24.09
N ALA A 653 10.06 23.74 25.24
CA ALA A 653 10.77 24.65 26.13
C ALA A 653 12.06 23.97 26.60
N THR A 654 13.21 24.61 26.38
CA THR A 654 14.47 24.17 27.00
C THR A 654 14.27 24.19 28.51
N PRO A 655 14.55 23.09 29.24
CA PRO A 655 14.44 23.08 30.70
C PRO A 655 15.34 24.10 31.40
#